data_AF-A0A9Y4JRL2-F1
#
_entry.id   AF-A0A9Y4JRL2-F1
#
_cell.length_a   1.000
_cell.length_b   1.000
_cell.length_c   1.000
_cell.angle_alpha   90.00
_cell.angle_beta   90.00
_cell.angle_gamma   90.00
#
_symmetry.space_group_name_H-M   'P 1'
#
loop_
_entity.id
_entity.type
_entity.pdbx_description
1 polymer ?
#
loop_
_entity_poly.entity_id
_entity_poly.type
_entity_poly.pdbx_seq_one_letter_code
_entity_poly.pdbx_strand_id
1 'polypeptide(L)'
;MGNRGMEDLIPLVNRLQDALGSVGESCSLHLPQIAVVGGQSAGKSSVLENFVGRDFLPRGSGIVTRRPLILQMLNAETDYGEFFHCKGKKFTDFDEIREEIEAETRRLTGSNKAISPVPINLRIYSPNVLNLTLVDLPGITKVPVGDQPADIEYQIRDMIMQYICKENCLILAVTPANTDLANSDALKLAKDVDPQGLRTIGVITKLDLMDQGTDARDILENRLLPLRRGYIGVVNRSQKDIDGKKDIQAALQAEKKFFLSHPAYKHMAETMGTPFLQRILNQQLTNHIRDTLPAFRSHLQSHLLALKKEAEEYGQYNPDDPTRRTKTLLKLVQRLAVDFEKLIEGSGDKVDTVNLSGGARINRIFHEHFPYELVKIESDERKLRREINYAIRNIHGVRTGLFTPDMAFEAIVKKQISRLQGPCTKFIDMVTQELITTVNQCFGKLSSFPKLRDETERIVTTEIREQESKCREQVLLLIDIQLAYINTKHEDFIGFTNVQQAYNQSNKKNVPGTTGNQGVAPPSSLIVIRKGWLTITNIGIMKGGAREYWFILSAETLSWFKDDEEKEKKYMLPLDNLKLRDVEKGFMSSKFVFAIFNTELRNVYKDYKCLELACNSQEELDSWKASLLRAGVYPERVAEASPSDPKRQISLFCSGLHYPSAPSSSCS
;
A
#
# COMPACT_ATOMS: atom_id res chain seq x y z
N MET A 1 -29.41 5.42 -58.13
CA MET A 1 -27.94 5.31 -58.21
C MET A 1 -27.36 6.14 -57.07
N GLY A 2 -26.77 5.53 -56.05
CA GLY A 2 -26.29 6.25 -54.85
C GLY A 2 -25.65 5.41 -53.73
N ASN A 3 -25.75 4.08 -53.77
CA ASN A 3 -25.31 3.21 -52.66
C ASN A 3 -24.08 2.33 -52.94
N ARG A 4 -23.42 2.44 -54.11
CA ARG A 4 -22.23 1.61 -54.42
C ARG A 4 -21.13 1.72 -53.35
N GLY A 5 -20.86 2.93 -52.85
CA GLY A 5 -19.88 3.13 -51.78
C GLY A 5 -20.27 2.52 -50.43
N MET A 6 -21.56 2.25 -50.19
CA MET A 6 -22.04 1.56 -48.98
C MET A 6 -21.96 0.03 -49.12
N GLU A 7 -22.17 -0.51 -50.32
CA GLU A 7 -22.03 -1.94 -50.62
C GLU A 7 -20.58 -2.42 -50.45
N ASP A 8 -19.60 -1.55 -50.69
CA ASP A 8 -18.16 -1.83 -50.58
C ASP A 8 -17.59 -1.75 -49.14
N LEU A 9 -18.35 -1.23 -48.17
CA LEU A 9 -17.87 -1.05 -46.78
C LEU A 9 -17.63 -2.39 -46.07
N ILE A 10 -18.49 -3.38 -46.30
CA ILE A 10 -18.38 -4.69 -45.66
C ILE A 10 -17.19 -5.48 -46.24
N PRO A 11 -17.00 -5.57 -47.57
CA PRO A 11 -15.77 -6.11 -48.16
C PRO A 11 -14.49 -5.42 -47.68
N LEU A 12 -14.51 -4.10 -47.48
CA LEU A 12 -13.37 -3.36 -46.91
C LEU A 12 -13.04 -3.83 -45.50
N VAL A 13 -14.04 -3.90 -44.61
CA VAL A 13 -13.84 -4.38 -43.22
C VAL A 13 -13.35 -5.83 -43.21
N ASN A 14 -13.85 -6.68 -44.10
CA ASN A 14 -13.38 -8.06 -44.20
C ASN A 14 -11.90 -8.15 -44.62
N ARG A 15 -11.46 -7.35 -45.60
CA ARG A 15 -10.03 -7.26 -45.96
C ARG A 15 -9.17 -6.75 -44.80
N LEU A 16 -9.70 -5.83 -43.99
CA LEU A 16 -9.01 -5.39 -42.78
C LEU A 16 -8.93 -6.51 -41.73
N GLN A 17 -9.99 -7.28 -41.52
CA GLN A 17 -9.98 -8.46 -40.62
C GLN A 17 -8.89 -9.44 -41.05
N ASP A 18 -8.75 -9.67 -42.35
CA ASP A 18 -7.76 -10.59 -42.91
C ASP A 18 -6.33 -10.10 -42.73
N ALA A 19 -6.09 -8.83 -43.05
CA ALA A 19 -4.80 -8.19 -42.88
C ALA A 19 -4.37 -8.27 -41.41
N LEU A 20 -5.27 -7.99 -40.47
CA LEU A 20 -5.00 -8.09 -39.04
C LEU A 20 -4.79 -9.53 -38.57
N GLY A 21 -5.61 -10.46 -39.05
CA GLY A 21 -5.45 -11.89 -38.74
C GLY A 21 -4.14 -12.48 -39.22
N SER A 22 -3.53 -11.92 -40.27
CA SER A 22 -2.23 -12.36 -40.79
C SER A 22 -1.02 -11.87 -39.98
N VAL A 23 -1.17 -10.78 -39.21
CA VAL A 23 -0.07 -10.14 -38.44
C VAL A 23 0.08 -10.75 -37.03
N GLY A 24 -0.83 -11.66 -36.62
CA GLY A 24 -0.82 -12.31 -35.30
C GLY A 24 -1.53 -11.50 -34.21
N GLU A 25 -1.74 -12.11 -33.04
CA GLU A 25 -2.55 -11.61 -31.89
C GLU A 25 -2.12 -10.24 -31.31
N SER A 26 -1.04 -9.65 -31.81
CA SER A 26 -0.42 -8.42 -31.28
C SER A 26 -1.17 -7.13 -31.62
N CYS A 27 -2.10 -7.15 -32.59
CA CYS A 27 -2.88 -5.98 -32.99
C CYS A 27 -4.33 -6.09 -32.50
N SER A 28 -4.64 -5.51 -31.35
CA SER A 28 -5.98 -5.40 -30.77
C SER A 28 -6.87 -4.37 -31.50
N LEU A 29 -6.96 -4.46 -32.83
CA LEU A 29 -7.74 -3.53 -33.63
C LEU A 29 -9.20 -3.98 -33.71
N HIS A 30 -10.09 -3.20 -33.10
CA HIS A 30 -11.50 -3.53 -32.95
C HIS A 30 -12.32 -3.11 -34.17
N LEU A 31 -12.50 -4.06 -35.09
CA LEU A 31 -13.33 -3.87 -36.27
C LEU A 31 -14.82 -3.98 -35.93
N PRO A 32 -15.69 -3.22 -36.62
CA PRO A 32 -17.13 -3.32 -36.45
C PRO A 32 -17.64 -4.71 -36.82
N GLN A 33 -18.40 -5.33 -35.92
CA GLN A 33 -18.92 -6.69 -36.09
C GLN A 33 -20.25 -6.85 -35.36
N ILE A 34 -20.99 -7.91 -35.69
CA ILE A 34 -22.23 -8.29 -35.00
C ILE A 34 -21.96 -9.54 -34.17
N ALA A 35 -22.10 -9.46 -32.85
CA ALA A 35 -22.01 -10.61 -31.95
C ALA A 35 -23.40 -11.15 -31.63
N VAL A 36 -23.62 -12.44 -31.87
CA VAL A 36 -24.88 -13.13 -31.56
C VAL A 36 -24.81 -13.67 -30.14
N VAL A 37 -25.67 -13.15 -29.27
CA VAL A 37 -25.73 -13.51 -27.85
C VAL A 37 -27.10 -14.08 -27.52
N GLY A 38 -27.13 -15.17 -26.76
CA GLY A 38 -28.38 -15.81 -26.37
C GLY A 38 -28.15 -17.06 -25.54
N GLY A 39 -29.14 -17.42 -24.73
CA GLY A 39 -29.11 -18.66 -23.95
C GLY A 39 -28.95 -19.90 -24.83
N GLN A 40 -28.62 -21.03 -24.21
CA GLN A 40 -28.66 -22.32 -24.88
C GLN A 40 -30.06 -22.56 -25.49
N SER A 41 -30.12 -23.09 -26.72
CA SER A 41 -31.38 -23.39 -27.41
C SER A 41 -32.30 -22.19 -27.69
N ALA A 42 -31.81 -20.95 -27.57
CA ALA A 42 -32.54 -19.74 -27.96
C ALA A 42 -32.78 -19.62 -29.48
N GLY A 43 -32.16 -20.48 -30.30
CA GLY A 43 -32.31 -20.49 -31.75
C GLY A 43 -31.25 -19.68 -32.52
N LYS A 44 -30.11 -19.35 -31.90
CA LYS A 44 -28.99 -18.62 -32.52
C LYS A 44 -28.54 -19.25 -33.85
N SER A 45 -28.16 -20.52 -33.81
CA SER A 45 -27.69 -21.26 -34.99
C SER A 45 -28.74 -21.32 -36.09
N SER A 46 -30.02 -21.47 -35.73
CA SER A 46 -31.12 -21.48 -36.71
C SER A 46 -31.32 -20.13 -37.39
N VAL A 47 -31.13 -19.02 -36.68
CA VAL A 47 -31.14 -17.68 -37.29
C VAL A 47 -30.00 -17.53 -38.30
N LEU A 48 -28.80 -18.02 -37.97
CA LEU A 48 -27.63 -17.98 -38.85
C LEU A 48 -27.82 -18.85 -40.10
N GLU A 49 -28.34 -20.07 -39.94
CA GLU A 49 -28.62 -20.99 -41.05
C GLU A 49 -29.72 -20.44 -41.98
N ASN A 50 -30.74 -19.77 -41.43
CA ASN A 50 -31.76 -19.12 -42.24
C ASN A 50 -31.18 -17.95 -43.08
N PHE A 51 -30.13 -17.26 -42.63
CA PHE A 51 -29.46 -16.23 -43.43
C PHE A 51 -28.65 -16.81 -44.59
N VAL A 52 -28.00 -17.95 -44.37
CA VAL A 52 -27.22 -18.64 -45.41
C VAL A 52 -28.11 -19.41 -46.38
N GLY A 53 -29.25 -19.88 -45.88
CA GLY A 53 -30.16 -20.74 -46.63
C GLY A 53 -29.67 -22.18 -46.78
N ARG A 54 -28.76 -22.64 -45.90
CA ARG A 54 -28.26 -24.01 -45.82
C ARG A 54 -28.04 -24.42 -44.37
N ASP A 55 -28.11 -25.72 -44.09
CA ASP A 55 -27.74 -26.29 -42.80
C ASP A 55 -26.24 -26.57 -42.78
N PHE A 56 -25.47 -25.91 -41.92
CA PHE A 56 -24.00 -26.09 -41.84
C PHE A 56 -23.45 -25.94 -40.44
N LEU A 57 -24.28 -25.52 -39.48
CA LEU A 57 -23.87 -25.45 -38.09
C LEU A 57 -24.10 -26.81 -37.42
N PRO A 58 -23.24 -27.21 -36.47
CA PRO A 58 -23.45 -28.41 -35.68
C PRO A 58 -24.81 -28.35 -34.98
N ARG A 59 -25.42 -29.51 -34.73
CA ARG A 59 -26.69 -29.63 -33.99
C ARG A 59 -26.57 -30.77 -32.99
N GLY A 60 -27.05 -30.57 -31.75
CA GLY A 60 -26.99 -31.60 -30.72
C GLY A 60 -27.56 -31.14 -29.37
N SER A 61 -27.64 -32.07 -28.43
CA SER A 61 -27.99 -31.78 -27.04
C SER A 61 -26.74 -31.30 -26.27
N GLY A 62 -26.89 -30.24 -25.47
CA GLY A 62 -25.76 -29.60 -24.76
C GLY A 62 -25.24 -28.33 -25.45
N ILE A 63 -24.02 -27.89 -25.10
CA ILE A 63 -23.37 -26.73 -25.72
C ILE A 63 -22.88 -27.15 -27.10
N VAL A 64 -23.60 -26.71 -28.13
CA VAL A 64 -23.30 -27.03 -29.52
C VAL A 64 -22.13 -26.18 -30.04
N THR A 65 -22.23 -24.85 -29.90
CA THR A 65 -21.14 -23.92 -30.20
C THR A 65 -20.17 -23.84 -29.02
N ARG A 66 -19.03 -24.55 -29.09
CA ARG A 66 -17.99 -24.58 -28.02
C ARG A 66 -16.81 -23.62 -28.26
N ARG A 67 -16.74 -23.03 -29.45
CA ARG A 67 -15.76 -22.02 -29.87
C ARG A 67 -16.51 -20.89 -30.59
N PRO A 68 -16.08 -19.63 -30.46
CA PRO A 68 -16.64 -18.55 -31.28
C PRO A 68 -16.50 -18.88 -32.77
N LEU A 69 -17.55 -18.69 -33.55
CA LEU A 69 -17.51 -18.86 -35.00
C LEU A 69 -17.67 -17.48 -35.66
N ILE A 70 -16.61 -17.00 -36.31
CA ILE A 70 -16.63 -15.80 -37.12
C ILE A 70 -17.08 -16.22 -38.52
N LEU A 71 -18.33 -15.93 -38.84
CA LEU A 71 -18.99 -16.24 -40.09
C LEU A 71 -19.03 -15.00 -40.98
N GLN A 72 -18.32 -15.07 -42.10
CA GLN A 72 -18.32 -14.05 -43.15
C GLN A 72 -19.16 -14.55 -44.32
N MET A 73 -20.33 -13.96 -44.52
CA MET A 73 -21.17 -14.22 -45.69
C MET A 73 -20.83 -13.21 -46.78
N LEU A 74 -20.56 -13.70 -47.98
CA LEU A 74 -20.16 -12.90 -49.14
C LEU A 74 -21.08 -13.23 -50.31
N ASN A 75 -21.65 -12.19 -50.92
CA ASN A 75 -22.45 -12.36 -52.13
C ASN A 75 -21.52 -12.74 -53.29
N ALA A 76 -21.79 -13.87 -53.93
CA ALA A 76 -21.01 -14.39 -55.06
C ALA A 76 -21.89 -15.21 -56.00
N GLU A 77 -21.42 -15.48 -57.22
CA GLU A 77 -22.19 -16.27 -58.20
C GLU A 77 -22.29 -17.77 -57.84
N THR A 78 -21.37 -18.28 -57.01
CA THR A 78 -21.27 -19.71 -56.67
C THR A 78 -21.37 -19.95 -55.17
N ASP A 79 -22.09 -21.03 -54.81
CA ASP A 79 -22.21 -21.53 -53.44
C ASP A 79 -20.94 -22.32 -53.06
N TYR A 80 -20.13 -21.81 -52.12
CA TYR A 80 -19.06 -22.58 -51.49
C TYR A 80 -18.61 -21.97 -50.15
N GLY A 81 -18.01 -22.80 -49.28
CA GLY A 81 -17.35 -22.39 -48.05
C GLY A 81 -15.83 -22.46 -48.13
N GLU A 82 -15.14 -21.64 -47.34
CA GLU A 82 -13.69 -21.70 -47.16
C GLU A 82 -13.33 -21.39 -45.69
N PHE A 83 -12.50 -22.25 -45.09
CA PHE A 83 -11.98 -22.03 -43.74
C PHE A 83 -10.60 -21.39 -43.77
N PHE A 84 -10.33 -20.51 -42.81
CA PHE A 84 -9.01 -19.88 -42.71
C PHE A 84 -7.89 -20.87 -42.37
N HIS A 85 -8.18 -21.96 -41.65
CA HIS A 85 -7.20 -23.01 -41.35
C HIS A 85 -7.00 -24.01 -42.49
N CYS A 86 -7.89 -24.04 -43.48
CA CYS A 86 -7.81 -24.87 -44.69
C CYS A 86 -7.73 -24.03 -45.97
N LYS A 87 -6.81 -23.05 -46.00
CA LYS A 87 -6.68 -22.12 -47.14
C LYS A 87 -6.57 -22.85 -48.47
N GLY A 88 -7.39 -22.43 -49.45
CA GLY A 88 -7.40 -23.01 -50.80
C GLY A 88 -8.29 -24.23 -51.00
N LYS A 89 -8.84 -24.84 -49.93
CA LYS A 89 -9.87 -25.89 -50.06
C LYS A 89 -11.25 -25.23 -50.10
N LYS A 90 -11.98 -25.42 -51.21
CA LYS A 90 -13.37 -24.98 -51.35
C LYS A 90 -14.31 -26.12 -51.00
N PHE A 91 -15.19 -25.87 -50.04
CA PHE A 91 -16.22 -26.82 -49.61
C PHE A 91 -17.52 -26.50 -50.35
N THR A 92 -17.95 -27.39 -51.24
CA THR A 92 -19.23 -27.24 -51.96
C THR A 92 -20.39 -27.92 -51.25
N ASP A 93 -20.09 -28.93 -50.42
CA ASP A 93 -21.06 -29.58 -49.55
C ASP A 93 -21.08 -28.91 -48.17
N PHE A 94 -22.25 -28.46 -47.73
CA PHE A 94 -22.44 -27.81 -46.44
C PHE A 94 -22.50 -28.82 -45.28
N ASP A 95 -22.73 -30.10 -45.57
CA ASP A 95 -22.56 -31.18 -44.59
C ASP A 95 -21.06 -31.36 -44.25
N GLU A 96 -20.16 -31.29 -45.23
CA GLU A 96 -18.71 -31.29 -44.98
C GLU A 96 -18.26 -30.07 -44.16
N ILE A 97 -18.85 -28.89 -44.40
CA ILE A 97 -18.57 -27.69 -43.59
C ILE A 97 -18.96 -27.95 -42.12
N ARG A 98 -20.10 -28.60 -41.89
CA ARG A 98 -20.55 -28.94 -40.53
C ARG A 98 -19.58 -29.90 -39.85
N GLU A 99 -19.21 -30.97 -40.54
CA GLU A 99 -18.26 -31.96 -40.03
C GLU A 99 -16.89 -31.34 -39.73
N GLU A 100 -16.43 -30.42 -40.58
CA GLU A 100 -15.17 -29.69 -40.39
C GLU A 100 -15.23 -28.77 -39.16
N ILE A 101 -16.35 -28.06 -38.93
CA ILE A 101 -16.52 -27.25 -37.70
C ILE A 101 -16.43 -28.14 -36.46
N GLU A 102 -17.08 -29.31 -36.49
CA GLU A 102 -17.04 -30.25 -35.37
C GLU A 102 -15.64 -30.83 -35.15
N ALA A 103 -14.95 -31.21 -36.23
CA ALA A 103 -13.60 -31.74 -36.20
C ALA A 103 -12.60 -30.72 -35.66
N GLU A 104 -12.62 -29.48 -36.18
CA GLU A 104 -11.73 -28.40 -35.75
C GLU A 104 -12.04 -27.93 -34.31
N THR A 105 -13.31 -28.00 -33.90
CA THR A 105 -13.67 -27.78 -32.50
C THR A 105 -13.06 -28.87 -31.61
N ARG A 106 -13.26 -30.15 -31.96
CA ARG A 106 -12.74 -31.29 -31.20
C ARG A 106 -11.21 -31.31 -31.14
N ARG A 107 -10.52 -30.82 -32.17
CA ARG A 107 -9.05 -30.74 -32.22
C ARG A 107 -8.46 -29.92 -31.07
N LEU A 108 -9.09 -28.79 -30.70
CA LEU A 108 -8.61 -27.92 -29.63
C LEU A 108 -9.27 -28.19 -28.27
N THR A 109 -10.56 -28.50 -28.24
CA THR A 109 -11.29 -28.70 -26.96
C THR A 109 -11.24 -30.14 -26.46
N GLY A 110 -10.75 -31.07 -27.29
CA GLY A 110 -10.86 -32.50 -27.04
C GLY A 110 -12.31 -33.02 -27.10
N SER A 111 -12.49 -34.27 -26.65
CA SER A 111 -13.80 -34.94 -26.54
C SER A 111 -14.60 -34.45 -25.33
N ASN A 112 -13.93 -33.85 -24.33
CA ASN A 112 -14.57 -33.27 -23.16
C ASN A 112 -15.36 -32.03 -23.57
N LYS A 113 -16.46 -31.72 -22.87
CA LYS A 113 -17.35 -30.58 -23.16
C LYS A 113 -16.72 -29.21 -22.83
N ALA A 114 -15.40 -29.09 -22.92
CA ALA A 114 -14.65 -27.85 -22.72
C ALA A 114 -14.93 -26.84 -23.84
N ILE A 115 -14.75 -25.57 -23.53
CA ILE A 115 -14.85 -24.45 -24.47
C ILE A 115 -13.47 -23.85 -24.73
N SER A 116 -13.31 -23.12 -25.83
CA SER A 116 -12.08 -22.37 -26.10
C SER A 116 -12.40 -20.99 -26.69
N PRO A 117 -11.70 -19.91 -26.26
CA PRO A 117 -11.92 -18.57 -26.76
C PRO A 117 -11.36 -18.36 -28.19
N VAL A 118 -10.57 -19.30 -28.70
CA VAL A 118 -9.94 -19.21 -30.03
C VAL A 118 -11.01 -19.40 -31.12
N PRO A 119 -11.27 -18.38 -31.96
CA PRO A 119 -12.35 -18.45 -32.94
C PRO A 119 -12.06 -19.40 -34.10
N ILE A 120 -13.11 -19.86 -34.77
CA ILE A 120 -13.06 -20.50 -36.10
C ILE A 120 -13.50 -19.45 -37.12
N ASN A 121 -12.72 -19.25 -38.18
CA ASN A 121 -13.05 -18.31 -39.26
C ASN A 121 -13.57 -19.07 -40.48
N LEU A 122 -14.83 -18.83 -40.84
CA LEU A 122 -15.51 -19.45 -41.97
C LEU A 122 -16.05 -18.37 -42.91
N ARG A 123 -15.72 -18.49 -44.20
CA ARG A 123 -16.34 -17.71 -45.27
C ARG A 123 -17.34 -18.56 -46.03
N ILE A 124 -18.51 -18.00 -46.28
CA ILE A 124 -19.52 -18.60 -47.15
C ILE A 124 -19.79 -17.63 -48.29
N TYR A 125 -19.58 -18.11 -49.51
CA TYR A 125 -19.89 -17.43 -50.76
C TYR A 125 -21.22 -17.99 -51.26
N SER A 126 -22.19 -17.12 -51.58
CA SER A 126 -23.50 -17.55 -52.09
C SER A 126 -24.22 -16.40 -52.81
N PRO A 127 -25.04 -16.64 -53.85
CA PRO A 127 -25.83 -15.57 -54.48
C PRO A 127 -27.01 -15.13 -53.62
N ASN A 128 -27.40 -15.95 -52.64
CA ASN A 128 -28.59 -15.74 -51.82
C ASN A 128 -28.30 -14.99 -50.51
N VAL A 129 -27.05 -14.60 -50.25
CA VAL A 129 -26.65 -13.92 -49.01
C VAL A 129 -26.25 -12.47 -49.26
N LEU A 130 -26.51 -11.61 -48.29
CA LEU A 130 -25.90 -10.27 -48.24
C LEU A 130 -24.50 -10.36 -47.64
N ASN A 131 -23.62 -9.44 -48.05
CA ASN A 131 -22.32 -9.26 -47.39
C ASN A 131 -22.58 -8.94 -45.91
N LEU A 132 -22.18 -9.83 -45.01
CA LEU A 132 -22.44 -9.68 -43.57
C LEU A 132 -21.44 -10.51 -42.77
N THR A 133 -20.95 -9.94 -41.67
CA THR A 133 -20.02 -10.63 -40.75
C THR A 133 -20.67 -10.76 -39.38
N LEU A 134 -20.81 -12.01 -38.93
CA LEU A 134 -21.46 -12.39 -37.69
C LEU A 134 -20.50 -13.21 -36.85
N VAL A 135 -20.55 -13.02 -35.54
CA VAL A 135 -19.82 -13.84 -34.57
C VAL A 135 -20.83 -14.64 -33.77
N ASP A 136 -20.91 -15.95 -34.01
CA ASP A 136 -21.69 -16.87 -33.17
C ASP A 136 -20.90 -17.16 -31.90
N LEU A 137 -21.51 -16.90 -30.74
CA LEU A 137 -20.90 -17.12 -29.45
C LEU A 137 -21.59 -18.31 -28.74
N PRO A 138 -20.86 -19.04 -27.87
CA PRO A 138 -21.44 -20.11 -27.07
C PRO A 138 -22.68 -19.64 -26.31
N GLY A 139 -23.69 -20.51 -26.24
CA GLY A 139 -24.91 -20.23 -25.49
C GLY A 139 -24.68 -20.32 -23.99
N ILE A 140 -25.25 -19.37 -23.24
CA ILE A 140 -25.16 -19.34 -21.78
C ILE A 140 -25.89 -20.56 -21.19
N THR A 141 -25.23 -21.25 -20.26
CA THR A 141 -25.77 -22.39 -19.51
C THR A 141 -25.62 -22.14 -18.01
N LYS A 142 -26.72 -22.22 -17.25
CA LYS A 142 -26.73 -21.95 -15.79
C LYS A 142 -26.27 -23.12 -14.93
N VAL A 143 -26.34 -24.33 -15.46
CA VAL A 143 -26.00 -25.55 -14.74
C VAL A 143 -25.03 -26.37 -15.59
N PRO A 144 -23.85 -26.75 -15.08
CA PRO A 144 -22.92 -27.60 -15.80
C PRO A 144 -23.54 -28.99 -16.01
N VAL A 145 -23.43 -29.54 -17.23
CA VAL A 145 -23.99 -30.84 -17.59
C VAL A 145 -22.93 -31.82 -18.12
N GLY A 146 -22.79 -32.98 -17.47
CA GLY A 146 -21.78 -33.98 -17.80
C GLY A 146 -20.38 -33.52 -17.38
N ASP A 147 -19.37 -33.70 -18.23
CA ASP A 147 -17.97 -33.35 -17.94
C ASP A 147 -17.63 -31.86 -18.07
N GLN A 148 -18.62 -30.97 -17.91
CA GLN A 148 -18.39 -29.53 -17.93
C GLN A 148 -17.83 -29.06 -16.59
N PRO A 149 -16.88 -28.12 -16.58
CA PRO A 149 -16.34 -27.59 -15.34
C PRO A 149 -17.40 -26.78 -14.60
N ALA A 150 -17.29 -26.70 -13.27
CA ALA A 150 -18.29 -26.05 -12.42
C ALA A 150 -18.46 -24.55 -12.70
N ASP A 151 -17.43 -23.92 -13.28
CA ASP A 151 -17.35 -22.51 -13.65
C ASP A 151 -17.68 -22.24 -15.14
N ILE A 152 -18.26 -23.21 -15.86
CA ILE A 152 -18.55 -23.08 -17.30
C ILE A 152 -19.40 -21.83 -17.64
N GLU A 153 -20.34 -21.47 -16.77
CA GLU A 153 -21.15 -20.25 -16.94
C GLU A 153 -20.27 -18.99 -16.97
N TYR A 154 -19.33 -18.88 -16.03
CA TYR A 154 -18.39 -17.75 -15.94
C TYR A 154 -17.47 -17.72 -17.16
N GLN A 155 -16.93 -18.87 -17.58
CA GLN A 155 -16.06 -18.92 -18.77
C GLN A 155 -16.79 -18.49 -20.05
N ILE A 156 -18.05 -18.91 -20.23
CA ILE A 156 -18.88 -18.50 -21.38
C ILE A 156 -19.20 -17.01 -21.27
N ARG A 157 -19.56 -16.52 -20.09
CA ARG A 157 -19.84 -15.11 -19.84
C ARG A 157 -18.63 -14.25 -20.16
N ASP A 158 -17.45 -14.60 -19.66
CA ASP A 158 -16.20 -13.89 -19.93
C ASP A 158 -15.86 -13.89 -21.42
N MET A 159 -16.05 -15.03 -22.09
CA MET A 159 -15.87 -15.12 -23.54
C MET A 159 -16.83 -14.18 -24.27
N ILE A 160 -18.10 -14.12 -23.90
CA ILE A 160 -19.07 -13.20 -24.51
C ILE A 160 -18.64 -11.74 -24.26
N MET A 161 -18.26 -11.40 -23.01
CA MET A 161 -17.86 -10.05 -22.61
C MET A 161 -16.65 -9.55 -23.41
N GLN A 162 -15.69 -10.42 -23.76
CA GLN A 162 -14.57 -10.07 -24.64
C GLN A 162 -14.99 -9.55 -26.03
N TYR A 163 -16.20 -9.91 -26.49
CA TYR A 163 -16.75 -9.42 -27.75
C TYR A 163 -17.70 -8.24 -27.54
N ILE A 164 -18.61 -8.32 -26.57
CA ILE A 164 -19.68 -7.31 -26.40
C ILE A 164 -19.26 -6.06 -25.62
N CYS A 165 -18.19 -6.10 -24.82
CA CYS A 165 -17.65 -4.90 -24.16
C CYS A 165 -17.03 -3.91 -25.16
N LYS A 166 -16.73 -4.35 -26.39
CA LYS A 166 -16.20 -3.48 -27.44
C LYS A 166 -17.31 -2.56 -27.93
N GLU A 167 -17.09 -1.24 -27.87
CA GLU A 167 -18.07 -0.22 -28.29
C GLU A 167 -18.45 -0.36 -29.78
N ASN A 168 -17.51 -0.80 -30.61
CA ASN A 168 -17.72 -1.04 -32.04
C ASN A 168 -18.49 -2.34 -32.34
N CYS A 169 -18.90 -3.12 -31.35
CA CYS A 169 -19.63 -4.37 -31.54
C CYS A 169 -21.15 -4.14 -31.44
N LEU A 170 -21.89 -4.50 -32.48
CA LEU A 170 -23.35 -4.59 -32.45
C LEU A 170 -23.76 -5.90 -31.76
N ILE A 171 -24.72 -5.83 -30.84
CA ILE A 171 -25.18 -6.99 -30.08
C ILE A 171 -26.50 -7.47 -30.68
N LEU A 172 -26.53 -8.71 -31.17
CA LEU A 172 -27.75 -9.38 -31.58
C LEU A 172 -28.26 -10.27 -30.44
N ALA A 173 -29.20 -9.75 -29.65
CA ALA A 173 -29.74 -10.40 -28.47
C ALA A 173 -30.90 -11.33 -28.84
N VAL A 174 -30.62 -12.63 -28.97
CA VAL A 174 -31.58 -13.67 -29.36
C VAL A 174 -32.28 -14.23 -28.12
N THR A 175 -33.59 -14.03 -28.03
CA THR A 175 -34.44 -14.49 -26.92
C THR A 175 -35.62 -15.29 -27.46
N PRO A 176 -35.96 -16.46 -26.88
CA PRO A 176 -37.14 -17.20 -27.30
C PRO A 176 -38.43 -16.59 -26.69
N ALA A 177 -39.51 -16.59 -27.45
CA ALA A 177 -40.79 -15.97 -27.07
C ALA A 177 -41.54 -16.73 -25.96
N ASN A 178 -41.27 -18.04 -25.81
CA ASN A 178 -41.88 -18.88 -24.80
C ASN A 178 -41.24 -18.74 -23.41
N THR A 179 -40.30 -17.82 -23.24
CA THR A 179 -39.71 -17.46 -21.95
C THR A 179 -39.98 -16.00 -21.65
N ASP A 180 -40.21 -15.66 -20.39
CA ASP A 180 -40.37 -14.27 -19.96
C ASP A 180 -39.11 -13.45 -20.32
N LEU A 181 -39.32 -12.29 -20.95
CA LEU A 181 -38.28 -11.39 -21.40
C LEU A 181 -37.40 -10.91 -20.24
N ALA A 182 -37.97 -10.76 -19.04
CA ALA A 182 -37.25 -10.34 -17.84
C ALA A 182 -36.15 -11.34 -17.42
N ASN A 183 -36.28 -12.61 -17.82
CA ASN A 183 -35.33 -13.68 -17.54
C ASN A 183 -34.34 -13.93 -18.69
N SER A 184 -34.33 -13.08 -19.73
CA SER A 184 -33.42 -13.22 -20.87
C SER A 184 -31.98 -12.91 -20.47
N ASP A 185 -31.15 -13.95 -20.46
CA ASP A 185 -29.71 -13.80 -20.22
C ASP A 185 -29.04 -12.94 -21.32
N ALA A 186 -29.56 -12.97 -22.55
CA ALA A 186 -29.05 -12.17 -23.66
C ALA A 186 -29.22 -10.67 -23.42
N LEU A 187 -30.40 -10.26 -22.99
CA LEU A 187 -30.73 -8.86 -22.71
C LEU A 187 -30.09 -8.37 -21.42
N LYS A 188 -29.93 -9.26 -20.42
CA LYS A 188 -29.17 -8.95 -19.21
C LYS A 188 -27.72 -8.59 -19.54
N LEU A 189 -27.02 -9.45 -20.29
CA LEU A 189 -25.65 -9.17 -20.73
C LEU A 189 -25.56 -7.93 -21.60
N ALA A 190 -26.52 -7.72 -22.52
CA ALA A 190 -26.55 -6.53 -23.36
C ALA A 190 -26.70 -5.26 -22.52
N LYS A 191 -27.58 -5.24 -21.51
CA LYS A 191 -27.74 -4.09 -20.59
C LYS A 191 -26.50 -3.80 -19.75
N ASP A 192 -25.75 -4.83 -19.35
CA ASP A 192 -24.52 -4.65 -18.57
C ASP A 192 -23.47 -3.83 -19.35
N VAL A 193 -23.47 -3.89 -20.69
CA VAL A 193 -22.48 -3.23 -21.57
C VAL A 193 -23.05 -2.14 -22.49
N ASP A 194 -24.37 -2.07 -22.64
CA ASP A 194 -25.13 -1.11 -23.44
C ASP A 194 -26.44 -0.73 -22.70
N PRO A 195 -26.38 -0.01 -21.56
CA PRO A 195 -27.55 0.30 -20.74
C PRO A 195 -28.64 1.10 -21.48
N GLN A 196 -28.23 1.91 -22.46
CA GLN A 196 -29.12 2.74 -23.29
C GLN A 196 -29.66 1.98 -24.52
N GLY A 197 -29.20 0.76 -24.78
CA GLY A 197 -29.64 -0.05 -25.93
C GLY A 197 -29.32 0.57 -27.30
N LEU A 198 -28.21 1.32 -27.41
CA LEU A 198 -27.85 2.05 -28.63
C LEU A 198 -27.31 1.13 -29.74
N ARG A 199 -26.70 0.01 -29.37
CA ARG A 199 -26.02 -0.95 -30.26
C ARG A 199 -26.57 -2.37 -30.13
N THR A 200 -27.68 -2.53 -29.40
CA THR A 200 -28.37 -3.80 -29.19
C THR A 200 -29.59 -3.92 -30.10
N ILE A 201 -29.71 -5.05 -30.80
CA ILE A 201 -30.84 -5.45 -31.65
C ILE A 201 -31.50 -6.67 -31.01
N GLY A 202 -32.79 -6.57 -30.69
CA GLY A 202 -33.54 -7.69 -30.13
C GLY A 202 -34.06 -8.63 -31.21
N VAL A 203 -33.85 -9.94 -31.06
CA VAL A 203 -34.45 -10.96 -31.93
C VAL A 203 -35.28 -11.90 -31.09
N ILE A 204 -36.56 -12.02 -31.42
CA ILE A 204 -37.51 -12.89 -30.72
C ILE A 204 -37.77 -14.12 -31.57
N THR A 205 -37.34 -15.30 -31.11
CA THR A 205 -37.51 -16.58 -31.80
C THR A 205 -38.67 -17.38 -31.21
N LYS A 206 -39.08 -18.49 -31.84
CA LYS A 206 -40.08 -19.44 -31.30
C LYS A 206 -41.46 -18.81 -30.99
N LEU A 207 -41.86 -17.81 -31.77
CA LEU A 207 -43.19 -17.16 -31.64
C LEU A 207 -44.35 -18.13 -31.90
N ASP A 208 -44.10 -19.20 -32.64
CA ASP A 208 -45.02 -20.29 -32.96
C ASP A 208 -45.23 -21.28 -31.80
N LEU A 209 -44.34 -21.27 -30.80
CA LEU A 209 -44.38 -22.16 -29.63
C LEU A 209 -44.87 -21.47 -28.36
N MET A 210 -45.54 -20.32 -28.50
CA MET A 210 -46.17 -19.63 -27.37
C MET A 210 -47.46 -20.33 -26.94
N ASP A 211 -47.80 -20.21 -25.67
CA ASP A 211 -49.03 -20.79 -25.12
C ASP A 211 -50.27 -20.15 -25.76
N GLN A 212 -51.28 -20.96 -26.05
CA GLN A 212 -52.51 -20.48 -26.68
C GLN A 212 -53.18 -19.41 -25.80
N GLY A 213 -53.41 -18.23 -26.38
CA GLY A 213 -53.96 -17.07 -25.68
C GLY A 213 -52.91 -16.07 -25.19
N THR A 214 -51.61 -16.36 -25.38
CA THR A 214 -50.52 -15.41 -25.15
C THR A 214 -49.90 -14.94 -26.47
N ASP A 215 -49.32 -13.73 -26.46
CA ASP A 215 -48.56 -13.20 -27.58
C ASP A 215 -47.40 -12.33 -27.09
N ALA A 216 -46.44 -12.07 -27.98
CA ALA A 216 -45.26 -11.24 -27.72
C ALA A 216 -45.43 -9.83 -28.31
N ARG A 217 -46.66 -9.36 -28.51
CA ARG A 217 -46.94 -8.09 -29.21
C ARG A 217 -46.29 -6.91 -28.51
N ASP A 218 -46.41 -6.80 -27.19
CA ASP A 218 -45.84 -5.69 -26.42
C ASP A 218 -44.30 -5.67 -26.47
N ILE A 219 -43.67 -6.83 -26.68
CA ILE A 219 -42.23 -6.96 -26.88
C ILE A 219 -41.85 -6.46 -28.28
N LEU A 220 -42.53 -6.96 -29.31
CA LEU A 220 -42.27 -6.62 -30.71
C LEU A 220 -42.60 -5.16 -31.03
N GLU A 221 -43.59 -4.56 -30.37
CA GLU A 221 -43.93 -3.14 -30.46
C GLU A 221 -43.00 -2.26 -29.59
N ASN A 222 -41.95 -2.84 -29.00
CA ASN A 222 -40.92 -2.15 -28.24
C ASN A 222 -41.44 -1.39 -27.00
N ARG A 223 -42.54 -1.88 -26.39
CA ARG A 223 -43.20 -1.23 -25.23
C ARG A 223 -42.69 -1.74 -23.89
N LEU A 224 -42.41 -3.04 -23.80
CA LEU A 224 -42.03 -3.67 -22.52
C LEU A 224 -40.60 -3.29 -22.09
N LEU A 225 -39.62 -3.50 -22.98
CA LEU A 225 -38.23 -3.14 -22.74
C LEU A 225 -37.69 -2.39 -23.97
N PRO A 226 -37.68 -1.05 -23.99
CA PRO A 226 -37.35 -0.32 -25.21
C PRO A 226 -35.88 -0.45 -25.60
N LEU A 227 -35.62 -0.92 -26.82
CA LEU A 227 -34.31 -0.87 -27.48
C LEU A 227 -34.33 0.18 -28.60
N ARG A 228 -33.22 0.91 -28.79
CA ARG A 228 -33.14 1.95 -29.85
C ARG A 228 -33.29 1.36 -31.25
N ARG A 229 -32.87 0.10 -31.44
CA ARG A 229 -32.94 -0.62 -32.71
C ARG A 229 -34.14 -1.59 -32.79
N GLY A 230 -35.00 -1.60 -31.77
CA GLY A 230 -36.22 -2.39 -31.73
C GLY A 230 -36.03 -3.90 -31.64
N TYR A 231 -37.14 -4.62 -31.84
CA TYR A 231 -37.22 -6.08 -31.84
C TYR A 231 -37.70 -6.60 -33.19
N ILE A 232 -37.16 -7.75 -33.59
CA ILE A 232 -37.57 -8.44 -34.81
C ILE A 232 -37.93 -9.89 -34.46
N GLY A 233 -39.15 -10.27 -34.77
CA GLY A 233 -39.67 -11.62 -34.60
C GLY A 233 -39.24 -12.52 -35.75
N VAL A 234 -38.81 -13.74 -35.45
CA VAL A 234 -38.46 -14.77 -36.44
C VAL A 234 -39.06 -16.12 -36.06
N VAL A 235 -39.50 -16.87 -37.07
CA VAL A 235 -40.03 -18.22 -36.91
C VAL A 235 -39.11 -19.18 -37.64
N ASN A 236 -38.45 -20.04 -36.87
CA ASN A 236 -37.48 -21.00 -37.37
C ASN A 236 -38.13 -22.37 -37.65
N ARG A 237 -37.42 -23.24 -38.37
CA ARG A 237 -37.80 -24.65 -38.51
C ARG A 237 -37.82 -25.32 -37.12
N SER A 238 -38.88 -26.07 -36.83
CA SER A 238 -38.95 -26.91 -35.63
C SER A 238 -38.01 -28.10 -35.73
N GLN A 239 -37.73 -28.79 -34.62
CA GLN A 239 -36.90 -30.01 -34.66
C GLN A 239 -37.48 -31.06 -35.62
N LYS A 240 -38.81 -31.20 -35.65
CA LYS A 240 -39.49 -32.10 -36.60
C LYS A 240 -39.29 -31.68 -38.06
N ASP A 241 -39.31 -30.38 -38.35
CA ASP A 241 -39.05 -29.87 -39.69
C ASP A 241 -37.59 -30.12 -40.12
N ILE A 242 -36.64 -30.05 -39.18
CA ILE A 242 -35.22 -30.33 -39.41
C ILE A 242 -35.00 -31.82 -39.68
N ASP A 243 -35.56 -32.69 -38.83
CA ASP A 243 -35.48 -34.14 -39.00
C ASP A 243 -36.14 -34.58 -40.32
N GLY A 244 -37.23 -33.89 -40.71
CA GLY A 244 -37.91 -34.06 -41.99
C GLY A 244 -37.23 -33.37 -43.18
N LYS A 245 -36.03 -32.78 -43.00
CA LYS A 245 -35.26 -32.04 -44.03
C LYS A 245 -36.10 -31.02 -44.81
N LYS A 246 -36.98 -30.30 -44.10
CA LYS A 246 -37.80 -29.25 -44.71
C LYS A 246 -36.90 -28.18 -45.32
N ASP A 247 -37.17 -27.91 -46.58
CA ASP A 247 -36.44 -26.89 -47.34
C ASP A 247 -36.60 -25.49 -46.73
N ILE A 248 -35.54 -24.69 -46.84
CA ILE A 248 -35.47 -23.36 -46.23
C ILE A 248 -36.40 -22.39 -46.96
N GLN A 249 -36.59 -22.50 -48.28
CA GLN A 249 -37.56 -21.63 -48.97
C GLN A 249 -38.98 -21.92 -48.47
N ALA A 250 -39.31 -23.20 -48.25
CA ALA A 250 -40.59 -23.59 -47.64
C ALA A 250 -40.72 -23.06 -46.19
N ALA A 251 -39.62 -23.01 -45.43
CA ALA A 251 -39.61 -22.41 -44.10
C ALA A 251 -39.85 -20.89 -44.12
N LEU A 252 -39.20 -20.15 -45.03
CA LEU A 252 -39.42 -18.70 -45.20
C LEU A 252 -40.86 -18.38 -45.66
N GLN A 253 -41.44 -19.21 -46.52
CA GLN A 253 -42.85 -19.09 -46.90
C GLN A 253 -43.79 -19.37 -45.73
N ALA A 254 -43.48 -20.37 -44.91
CA ALA A 254 -44.23 -20.68 -43.70
C ALA A 254 -44.15 -19.54 -42.67
N GLU A 255 -42.97 -18.95 -42.47
CA GLU A 255 -42.74 -17.78 -41.62
C GLU A 255 -43.59 -16.59 -42.10
N LYS A 256 -43.56 -16.28 -43.40
CA LYS A 256 -44.38 -15.21 -43.97
C LYS A 256 -45.87 -15.47 -43.77
N LYS A 257 -46.32 -16.71 -43.99
CA LYS A 257 -47.72 -17.12 -43.76
C LYS A 257 -48.10 -16.97 -42.29
N PHE A 258 -47.23 -17.34 -41.35
CA PHE A 258 -47.46 -17.18 -39.91
C PHE A 258 -47.75 -15.72 -39.57
N PHE A 259 -46.86 -14.79 -39.92
CA PHE A 259 -47.05 -13.38 -39.59
C PHE A 259 -48.29 -12.74 -40.24
N LEU A 260 -48.63 -13.14 -41.47
CA LEU A 260 -49.83 -12.65 -42.16
C LEU A 260 -51.14 -13.23 -41.61
N SER A 261 -51.09 -14.45 -41.07
CA SER A 261 -52.28 -15.16 -40.56
C SER A 261 -52.54 -14.91 -39.08
N HIS A 262 -51.50 -14.57 -38.29
CA HIS A 262 -51.62 -14.40 -36.85
C HIS A 262 -52.30 -13.06 -36.50
N PRO A 263 -53.41 -13.06 -35.74
CA PRO A 263 -54.20 -11.86 -35.49
C PRO A 263 -53.42 -10.76 -34.75
N ALA A 264 -52.53 -11.13 -33.83
CA ALA A 264 -51.73 -10.18 -33.04
C ALA A 264 -50.54 -9.55 -33.81
N TYR A 265 -50.07 -10.17 -34.91
CA TYR A 265 -48.86 -9.75 -35.62
C TYR A 265 -49.12 -9.27 -37.06
N LYS A 266 -50.35 -9.44 -37.56
CA LYS A 266 -50.72 -9.12 -38.94
C LYS A 266 -50.39 -7.69 -39.36
N HIS A 267 -50.56 -6.71 -38.48
CA HIS A 267 -50.26 -5.30 -38.76
C HIS A 267 -48.76 -5.00 -38.86
N MET A 268 -47.90 -5.87 -38.31
CA MET A 268 -46.44 -5.68 -38.30
C MET A 268 -45.70 -6.71 -39.17
N ALA A 269 -46.42 -7.52 -39.96
CA ALA A 269 -45.86 -8.61 -40.76
C ALA A 269 -44.76 -8.16 -41.75
N GLU A 270 -44.80 -6.92 -42.25
CA GLU A 270 -43.77 -6.37 -43.16
C GLU A 270 -42.44 -6.03 -42.45
N THR A 271 -42.48 -5.84 -41.13
CA THR A 271 -41.34 -5.53 -40.26
C THR A 271 -40.81 -6.74 -39.49
N MET A 272 -41.28 -7.94 -39.84
CA MET A 272 -40.94 -9.19 -39.17
C MET A 272 -40.36 -10.21 -40.15
N GLY A 273 -39.78 -11.26 -39.60
CA GLY A 273 -39.22 -12.40 -40.32
C GLY A 273 -37.74 -12.26 -40.68
N THR A 274 -37.18 -13.40 -41.07
CA THR A 274 -35.75 -13.56 -41.40
C THR A 274 -35.30 -12.60 -42.52
N PRO A 275 -36.03 -12.43 -43.64
CA PRO A 275 -35.59 -11.54 -44.72
C PRO A 275 -35.51 -10.07 -44.28
N PHE A 276 -36.45 -9.62 -43.44
CA PHE A 276 -36.41 -8.27 -42.88
C PHE A 276 -35.22 -8.11 -41.93
N LEU A 277 -34.99 -9.10 -41.05
CA LEU A 277 -33.83 -9.11 -40.14
C LEU A 277 -32.51 -8.99 -40.91
N GLN A 278 -32.30 -9.79 -41.96
CA GLN A 278 -31.07 -9.76 -42.75
C GLN A 278 -30.82 -8.38 -43.38
N ARG A 279 -31.87 -7.76 -43.94
CA ARG A 279 -31.79 -6.39 -44.49
C ARG A 279 -31.46 -5.35 -43.42
N ILE A 280 -32.09 -5.43 -42.25
CA ILE A 280 -31.83 -4.51 -41.14
C ILE A 280 -30.40 -4.70 -40.62
N LEU A 281 -29.92 -5.94 -40.44
CA LEU A 281 -28.55 -6.19 -39.96
C LEU A 281 -27.51 -5.65 -40.94
N ASN A 282 -27.71 -5.85 -42.25
CA ASN A 282 -26.83 -5.30 -43.27
C ASN A 282 -26.82 -3.76 -43.26
N GLN A 283 -28.01 -3.13 -43.19
CA GLN A 283 -28.12 -1.67 -43.10
C GLN A 283 -27.47 -1.12 -41.84
N GLN A 284 -27.71 -1.74 -40.69
CA GLN A 284 -27.18 -1.30 -39.40
C GLN A 284 -25.66 -1.50 -39.33
N LEU A 285 -25.14 -2.62 -39.83
CA LEU A 285 -23.70 -2.84 -39.92
C LEU A 285 -23.04 -1.81 -40.83
N THR A 286 -23.63 -1.54 -42.00
CA THR A 286 -23.10 -0.56 -42.96
C THR A 286 -23.05 0.85 -42.36
N ASN A 287 -24.13 1.29 -41.71
CA ASN A 287 -24.17 2.57 -41.01
C ASN A 287 -23.15 2.63 -39.87
N HIS A 288 -23.07 1.56 -39.08
CA HIS A 288 -22.15 1.47 -37.95
C HIS A 288 -20.69 1.48 -38.41
N ILE A 289 -20.34 0.78 -39.50
CA ILE A 289 -19.02 0.86 -40.12
C ILE A 289 -18.73 2.30 -40.55
N ARG A 290 -19.65 2.94 -41.28
CA ARG A 290 -19.48 4.32 -41.74
C ARG A 290 -19.20 5.28 -40.59
N ASP A 291 -19.93 5.16 -39.49
CA ASP A 291 -19.84 6.07 -38.36
C ASP A 291 -18.57 5.82 -37.52
N THR A 292 -18.07 4.58 -37.46
CA THR A 292 -16.87 4.19 -36.68
C THR A 292 -15.56 4.27 -37.46
N LEU A 293 -15.60 4.18 -38.79
CA LEU A 293 -14.40 4.14 -39.65
C LEU A 293 -13.49 5.38 -39.54
N PRO A 294 -13.99 6.63 -39.41
CA PRO A 294 -13.13 7.80 -39.23
C PRO A 294 -12.29 7.75 -37.94
N ALA A 295 -12.93 7.37 -36.83
CA ALA A 295 -12.24 7.21 -35.55
C ALA A 295 -11.21 6.08 -35.61
N PHE A 296 -11.58 4.95 -36.22
CA PHE A 296 -10.68 3.82 -36.42
C PHE A 296 -9.45 4.20 -37.28
N ARG A 297 -9.65 4.95 -38.37
CA ARG A 297 -8.56 5.48 -39.21
C ARG A 297 -7.62 6.38 -38.41
N SER A 298 -8.16 7.30 -37.60
CA SER A 298 -7.35 8.18 -36.76
C SER A 298 -6.52 7.38 -35.76
N HIS A 299 -7.10 6.35 -35.14
CA HIS A 299 -6.39 5.46 -34.22
C HIS A 299 -5.24 4.72 -34.92
N LEU A 300 -5.49 4.16 -36.11
CA LEU A 300 -4.46 3.52 -36.93
C LEU A 300 -3.31 4.48 -37.31
N GLN A 301 -3.63 5.71 -37.68
CA GLN A 301 -2.63 6.72 -38.04
C GLN A 301 -1.75 7.09 -36.84
N SER A 302 -2.33 7.27 -35.66
CA SER A 302 -1.58 7.55 -34.43
C SER A 302 -0.67 6.38 -34.06
N HIS A 303 -1.16 5.15 -34.14
CA HIS A 303 -0.36 3.95 -33.84
C HIS A 303 0.79 3.80 -34.86
N LEU A 304 0.50 4.00 -36.16
CA LEU A 304 1.53 3.98 -37.20
C LEU A 304 2.61 5.04 -36.96
N LEU A 305 2.24 6.25 -36.52
CA LEU A 305 3.19 7.31 -36.24
C LEU A 305 4.11 6.97 -35.06
N ALA A 306 3.56 6.40 -33.98
CA ALA A 306 4.33 5.94 -32.83
C ALA A 306 5.32 4.82 -33.23
N LEU A 307 4.84 3.80 -33.96
CA LEU A 307 5.67 2.71 -34.46
C LEU A 307 6.73 3.20 -35.44
N LYS A 308 6.42 4.17 -36.31
CA LYS A 308 7.41 4.77 -37.21
C LYS A 308 8.51 5.49 -36.44
N LYS A 309 8.16 6.24 -35.38
CA LYS A 309 9.15 6.92 -34.55
C LYS A 309 10.12 5.92 -33.91
N GLU A 310 9.61 4.84 -33.32
CA GLU A 310 10.44 3.77 -32.79
C GLU A 310 11.26 3.09 -33.90
N ALA A 311 10.62 2.74 -35.02
CA ALA A 311 11.28 2.10 -36.15
C ALA A 311 12.38 2.97 -36.78
N GLU A 312 12.28 4.29 -36.76
CA GLU A 312 13.36 5.20 -37.20
C GLU A 312 14.57 5.14 -36.26
N GLU A 313 14.35 5.01 -34.95
CA GLU A 313 15.42 4.81 -33.98
C GLU A 313 16.17 3.47 -34.24
N TYR A 314 15.42 2.44 -34.63
CA TYR A 314 15.95 1.13 -35.05
C TYR A 314 16.50 1.11 -36.49
N GLY A 315 15.94 1.88 -37.43
CA GLY A 315 16.29 1.80 -38.86
C GLY A 315 17.70 2.31 -39.16
N GLN A 316 18.24 3.14 -38.27
CA GLN A 316 19.63 3.57 -38.30
C GLN A 316 20.59 2.51 -37.68
N TYR A 317 20.07 1.42 -37.09
CA TYR A 317 20.85 0.40 -36.39
C TYR A 317 21.56 -0.52 -37.39
N ASN A 318 22.84 -0.26 -37.62
CA ASN A 318 23.74 -1.26 -38.19
C ASN A 318 24.47 -1.96 -37.03
N PRO A 319 24.24 -3.27 -36.80
CA PRO A 319 24.90 -3.99 -35.71
C PRO A 319 26.43 -3.91 -35.79
N ASP A 320 27.02 -3.72 -36.99
CA ASP A 320 28.47 -3.75 -37.21
C ASP A 320 29.17 -2.38 -37.18
N ASP A 321 28.48 -1.28 -36.86
CA ASP A 321 29.12 0.05 -36.72
C ASP A 321 29.75 0.25 -35.32
N PRO A 322 31.09 0.26 -35.19
CA PRO A 322 31.76 0.43 -33.90
C PRO A 322 31.50 1.80 -33.28
N THR A 323 31.32 2.85 -34.10
CA THR A 323 31.12 4.23 -33.66
C THR A 323 29.82 4.35 -32.86
N ARG A 324 28.77 3.69 -33.34
CA ARG A 324 27.47 3.68 -32.67
C ARG A 324 27.48 2.84 -31.40
N ARG A 325 28.19 1.70 -31.37
CA ARG A 325 28.37 0.90 -30.14
C ARG A 325 29.01 1.74 -29.03
N THR A 326 30.07 2.47 -29.35
CA THR A 326 30.74 3.37 -28.40
C THR A 326 29.84 4.52 -27.96
N LYS A 327 29.11 5.14 -28.89
CA LYS A 327 28.15 6.22 -28.57
C LYS A 327 27.00 5.74 -27.68
N THR A 328 26.47 4.54 -27.93
CA THR A 328 25.42 3.94 -27.10
C THR A 328 25.95 3.61 -25.72
N LEU A 329 27.13 3.01 -25.61
CA LEU A 329 27.78 2.74 -24.33
C LEU A 329 27.94 4.04 -23.52
N LEU A 330 28.49 5.08 -24.13
CA LEU A 330 28.69 6.39 -23.48
C LEU A 330 27.37 7.00 -23.01
N LYS A 331 26.31 6.96 -23.84
CA LYS A 331 24.98 7.43 -23.44
C LYS A 331 24.41 6.65 -22.25
N LEU A 332 24.59 5.33 -22.22
CA LEU A 332 24.10 4.49 -21.14
C LEU A 332 24.83 4.77 -19.83
N VAL A 333 26.16 4.90 -19.88
CA VAL A 333 26.99 5.22 -18.70
C VAL A 333 26.70 6.63 -18.18
N GLN A 334 26.60 7.63 -19.07
CA GLN A 334 26.22 9.00 -18.67
C GLN A 334 24.84 9.04 -18.02
N ARG A 335 23.88 8.30 -18.59
CA ARG A 335 22.53 8.20 -18.02
C ARG A 335 22.55 7.55 -16.64
N LEU A 336 23.33 6.49 -16.46
CA LEU A 336 23.50 5.82 -15.17
C LEU A 336 24.05 6.79 -14.11
N ALA A 337 25.07 7.59 -14.47
CA ALA A 337 25.65 8.57 -13.56
C ALA A 337 24.63 9.64 -13.14
N VAL A 338 23.91 10.22 -14.10
CA VAL A 338 22.85 11.21 -13.82
C VAL A 338 21.72 10.61 -12.98
N ASP A 339 21.31 9.37 -13.27
CA ASP A 339 20.26 8.69 -12.51
C ASP A 339 20.70 8.43 -11.06
N PHE A 340 21.96 8.04 -10.86
CA PHE A 340 22.52 7.85 -9.52
C PHE A 340 22.60 9.16 -8.73
N GLU A 341 23.10 10.23 -9.35
CA GLU A 341 23.14 11.58 -8.78
C GLU A 341 21.74 12.04 -8.35
N LYS A 342 20.74 11.89 -9.23
CA LYS A 342 19.34 12.22 -8.92
C LYS A 342 18.79 11.48 -7.71
N LEU A 343 19.14 10.21 -7.52
CA LEU A 343 18.67 9.41 -6.38
C LEU A 343 19.37 9.77 -5.06
N ILE A 344 20.62 10.22 -5.11
CA ILE A 344 21.39 10.66 -3.94
C ILE A 344 21.00 12.08 -3.53
N GLU A 345 20.81 12.98 -4.49
CA GLU A 345 20.45 14.38 -4.20
C GLU A 345 18.94 14.59 -3.99
N GLY A 346 18.11 13.64 -4.41
CA GLY A 346 16.65 13.75 -4.35
C GLY A 346 16.03 14.59 -5.47
N SER A 347 16.76 14.82 -6.56
CA SER A 347 16.34 15.60 -7.74
C SER A 347 15.68 14.76 -8.84
N GLY A 348 15.07 13.62 -8.47
CA GLY A 348 14.42 12.69 -9.41
C GLY A 348 13.16 13.25 -10.07
N ASP A 349 12.92 12.88 -11.34
CA ASP A 349 11.74 13.31 -12.12
C ASP A 349 10.41 12.70 -11.60
N LYS A 350 10.51 11.65 -10.76
CA LYS A 350 9.39 10.99 -10.09
C LYS A 350 9.74 10.83 -8.61
N VAL A 351 8.88 11.36 -7.73
CA VAL A 351 9.02 11.26 -6.28
C VAL A 351 8.19 10.07 -5.80
N ASP A 352 8.83 9.08 -5.17
CA ASP A 352 8.11 8.02 -4.46
C ASP A 352 7.45 8.61 -3.21
N THR A 353 6.13 8.53 -3.14
CA THR A 353 5.34 9.09 -2.02
C THR A 353 5.12 8.10 -0.89
N VAL A 354 5.54 6.84 -1.05
CA VAL A 354 5.24 5.76 -0.11
C VAL A 354 6.45 5.46 0.77
N ASN A 355 7.65 5.42 0.20
CA ASN A 355 8.86 5.01 0.91
C ASN A 355 9.98 6.05 0.81
N LEU A 356 10.78 6.18 1.87
CA LEU A 356 12.06 6.90 1.80
C LEU A 356 13.06 6.10 0.96
N SER A 357 13.69 6.74 -0.01
CA SER A 357 14.64 6.10 -0.93
C SER A 357 15.96 6.86 -1.00
N GLY A 358 17.06 6.13 -1.23
CA GLY A 358 18.35 6.69 -1.62
C GLY A 358 18.88 7.72 -0.63
N GLY A 359 19.15 8.94 -1.12
CA GLY A 359 19.71 10.03 -0.33
C GLY A 359 18.91 10.39 0.92
N ALA A 360 17.58 10.36 0.85
CA ALA A 360 16.73 10.68 2.00
C ALA A 360 16.89 9.65 3.13
N ARG A 361 17.10 8.37 2.78
CA ARG A 361 17.32 7.31 3.76
C ARG A 361 18.73 7.39 4.35
N ILE A 362 19.74 7.74 3.55
CA ILE A 362 21.07 8.06 4.05
C ILE A 362 21.01 9.22 5.05
N ASN A 363 20.34 10.32 4.70
CA ASN A 363 20.16 11.48 5.57
C ASN A 363 19.54 11.07 6.93
N ARG A 364 18.51 10.23 6.92
CA ARG A 364 17.91 9.67 8.14
C ARG A 364 18.90 8.87 8.98
N ILE A 365 19.76 8.08 8.36
CA ILE A 365 20.80 7.31 9.08
C ILE A 365 21.76 8.27 9.80
N PHE A 366 22.18 9.35 9.13
CA PHE A 366 23.08 10.38 9.69
C PHE A 366 22.46 11.18 10.84
N HIS A 367 21.21 11.63 10.70
CA HIS A 367 20.64 12.64 11.61
C HIS A 367 19.64 12.10 12.63
N GLU A 368 19.05 10.93 12.40
CA GLU A 368 18.13 10.31 13.36
C GLU A 368 18.74 9.07 13.99
N HIS A 369 19.20 8.11 13.17
CA HIS A 369 19.59 6.80 13.67
C HIS A 369 20.93 6.83 14.42
N PHE A 370 21.94 7.50 13.86
CA PHE A 370 23.26 7.55 14.47
C PHE A 370 23.24 8.28 15.83
N PRO A 371 22.65 9.48 15.98
CA PRO A 371 22.52 10.12 17.29
C PRO A 371 21.75 9.27 18.31
N TYR A 372 20.70 8.59 17.88
CA TYR A 372 19.94 7.68 18.75
C TYR A 372 20.80 6.52 19.27
N GLU A 373 21.58 5.88 18.40
CA GLU A 373 22.49 4.80 18.82
C GLU A 373 23.59 5.33 19.76
N LEU A 374 24.03 6.59 19.62
CA LEU A 374 24.97 7.23 20.55
C LEU A 374 24.35 7.46 21.94
N VAL A 375 23.12 7.96 22.02
CA VAL A 375 22.39 8.13 23.30
C VAL A 375 22.19 6.80 24.00
N LYS A 376 21.90 5.72 23.25
CA LYS A 376 21.74 4.37 23.79
C LYS A 376 23.00 3.81 24.46
N ILE A 377 24.18 4.38 24.21
CA ILE A 377 25.43 4.02 24.89
C ILE A 377 25.40 4.42 26.37
N GLU A 378 24.42 5.24 26.80
CA GLU A 378 24.21 5.70 28.17
C GLU A 378 24.52 4.60 29.20
N SER A 379 25.43 4.95 30.10
CA SER A 379 25.94 4.04 31.12
C SER A 379 24.93 3.95 32.25
N ASP A 380 24.65 2.74 32.72
CA ASP A 380 24.02 2.55 34.04
C ASP A 380 24.84 3.32 35.09
N GLU A 381 24.27 4.40 35.63
CA GLU A 381 24.95 5.28 36.57
C GLU A 381 25.49 4.50 37.78
N ARG A 382 24.78 3.45 38.22
CA ARG A 382 25.20 2.62 39.35
C ARG A 382 26.44 1.81 39.00
N LYS A 383 26.50 1.28 37.78
CA LYS A 383 27.67 0.57 37.27
C LYS A 383 28.84 1.52 37.10
N LEU A 384 28.63 2.70 36.51
CA LEU A 384 29.68 3.70 36.31
C LEU A 384 30.29 4.17 37.64
N ARG A 385 29.46 4.47 38.64
CA ARG A 385 29.93 4.83 40.00
C ARG A 385 30.76 3.71 40.63
N ARG A 386 30.36 2.45 40.43
CA ARG A 386 31.12 1.30 40.92
C ARG A 386 32.49 1.19 40.24
N GLU A 387 32.54 1.39 38.92
CA GLU A 387 33.78 1.38 38.16
C GLU A 387 34.72 2.52 38.56
N ILE A 388 34.20 3.74 38.76
CA ILE A 388 34.97 4.88 39.28
C ILE A 388 35.56 4.55 40.65
N ASN A 389 34.77 3.98 41.56
CA ASN A 389 35.24 3.59 42.89
C ASN A 389 36.37 2.56 42.83
N TYR A 390 36.26 1.56 41.96
CA TYR A 390 37.35 0.60 41.73
C TYR A 390 38.59 1.27 41.13
N ALA A 391 38.43 2.15 40.15
CA ALA A 391 39.54 2.87 39.53
C ALA A 391 40.32 3.70 40.56
N ILE A 392 39.63 4.50 41.37
CA ILE A 392 40.26 5.33 42.42
C ILE A 392 41.02 4.44 43.42
N ARG A 393 40.38 3.38 43.93
CA ARG A 393 40.99 2.46 44.90
C ARG A 393 42.21 1.75 44.33
N ASN A 394 42.12 1.26 43.09
CA ASN A 394 43.22 0.56 42.44
C ASN A 394 44.42 1.48 42.16
N ILE A 395 44.19 2.74 41.82
CA ILE A 395 45.27 3.72 41.58
C ILE A 395 45.94 4.14 42.89
N HIS A 396 45.17 4.29 43.97
CA HIS A 396 45.73 4.56 45.30
C HIS A 396 46.48 3.34 45.88
N GLY A 397 46.02 2.14 45.54
CA GLY A 397 46.62 0.88 45.97
C GLY A 397 46.67 0.77 47.50
N VAL A 398 47.87 0.52 48.04
CA VAL A 398 48.11 0.39 49.49
C VAL A 398 48.22 1.73 50.21
N ARG A 399 48.25 2.87 49.50
CA ARG A 399 48.40 4.21 50.08
C ARG A 399 47.04 4.87 50.23
N THR A 400 46.82 5.59 51.34
CA THR A 400 45.64 6.47 51.47
C THR A 400 45.92 7.78 50.73
N GLY A 401 45.21 8.02 49.62
CA GLY A 401 45.33 9.26 48.85
C GLY A 401 44.50 10.39 49.45
N LEU A 402 45.09 11.59 49.52
CA LEU A 402 44.41 12.83 49.94
C LEU A 402 43.66 13.52 48.78
N PHE A 403 43.99 13.18 47.53
CA PHE A 403 43.44 13.77 46.30
C PHE A 403 42.90 12.70 45.36
N THR A 404 41.85 13.02 44.60
CA THR A 404 41.36 12.14 43.53
C THR A 404 42.39 12.08 42.40
N PRO A 405 42.81 10.89 41.94
CA PRO A 405 43.87 10.79 40.94
C PRO A 405 43.32 11.01 39.53
N ASP A 406 43.98 11.86 38.74
CA ASP A 406 43.60 12.19 37.35
C ASP A 406 43.55 10.96 36.44
N MET A 407 44.41 9.98 36.69
CA MET A 407 44.44 8.70 35.98
C MET A 407 43.12 7.93 36.10
N ALA A 408 42.35 8.11 37.18
CA ALA A 408 41.04 7.46 37.34
C ALA A 408 40.02 8.07 36.38
N PHE A 409 40.02 9.40 36.27
CA PHE A 409 39.18 10.12 35.31
C PHE A 409 39.54 9.73 33.88
N GLU A 410 40.83 9.76 33.55
CA GLU A 410 41.32 9.39 32.22
C GLU A 410 40.95 7.95 31.85
N ALA A 411 41.17 6.98 32.74
CA ALA A 411 40.83 5.58 32.50
C ALA A 411 39.34 5.36 32.24
N ILE A 412 38.47 6.04 32.99
CA ILE A 412 37.02 5.94 32.83
C ILE A 412 36.56 6.61 31.54
N VAL A 413 37.07 7.80 31.23
CA VAL A 413 36.71 8.51 29.99
C VAL A 413 37.18 7.74 28.75
N LYS A 414 38.43 7.25 28.73
CA LYS A 414 38.92 6.40 27.62
C LYS A 414 38.08 5.15 27.43
N LYS A 415 37.64 4.53 28.53
CA LYS A 415 36.73 3.37 28.48
C LYS A 415 35.34 3.73 27.91
N GLN A 416 34.85 4.95 28.10
CA GLN A 416 33.59 5.38 27.49
C GLN A 416 33.76 5.74 26.01
N ILE A 417 34.84 6.43 25.65
CA ILE A 417 35.15 6.79 24.26
C ILE A 417 35.33 5.53 23.40
N SER A 418 36.00 4.49 23.89
CA SER A 418 36.19 3.26 23.14
C SER A 418 34.88 2.53 22.79
N ARG A 419 33.79 2.77 23.53
CA ARG A 419 32.46 2.21 23.22
C ARG A 419 31.83 2.83 21.97
N LEU A 420 32.33 3.97 21.49
CA LEU A 420 31.86 4.62 20.25
C LEU A 420 32.23 3.80 19.01
N GLN A 421 33.24 2.94 19.09
CA GLN A 421 33.74 2.16 17.96
C GLN A 421 32.65 1.29 17.31
N GLY A 422 31.85 0.59 18.12
CA GLY A 422 30.79 -0.29 17.64
C GLY A 422 29.71 0.46 16.84
N PRO A 423 29.08 1.50 17.40
CA PRO A 423 28.10 2.34 16.71
C PRO A 423 28.63 3.02 15.45
N CYS A 424 29.89 3.51 15.47
CA CYS A 424 30.50 4.11 14.29
C CYS A 424 30.72 3.09 13.15
N THR A 425 31.13 1.86 13.49
CA THR A 425 31.30 0.79 12.49
C THR A 425 29.95 0.41 11.87
N LYS A 426 28.93 0.19 12.72
CA LYS A 426 27.57 -0.14 12.27
C LYS A 426 26.96 0.96 11.41
N PHE A 427 27.24 2.23 11.73
CA PHE A 427 26.81 3.36 10.93
C PHE A 427 27.37 3.31 9.50
N ILE A 428 28.66 3.03 9.34
CA ILE A 428 29.31 2.87 8.02
C ILE A 428 28.66 1.71 7.25
N ASP A 429 28.40 0.58 7.91
CA ASP A 429 27.77 -0.58 7.29
C ASP A 429 26.37 -0.24 6.75
N MET A 430 25.57 0.48 7.53
CA MET A 430 24.21 0.89 7.15
C MET A 430 24.20 1.85 5.97
N VAL A 431 25.10 2.83 5.95
CA VAL A 431 25.23 3.77 4.82
C VAL A 431 25.68 3.02 3.56
N THR A 432 26.65 2.12 3.68
CA THR A 432 27.16 1.32 2.56
C THR A 432 26.09 0.42 1.96
N GLN A 433 25.29 -0.24 2.81
CA GLN A 433 24.18 -1.08 2.36
C GLN A 433 23.12 -0.27 1.59
N GLU A 434 22.78 0.93 2.06
CA GLU A 434 21.82 1.80 1.37
C GLU A 434 22.41 2.31 0.03
N LEU A 435 23.70 2.62 -0.01
CA LEU A 435 24.38 3.05 -1.23
C LEU A 435 24.34 1.95 -2.30
N ILE A 436 24.69 0.70 -1.94
CA ILE A 436 24.61 -0.46 -2.84
C ILE A 436 23.16 -0.67 -3.33
N THR A 437 22.19 -0.57 -2.42
CA THR A 437 20.77 -0.72 -2.76
C THR A 437 20.32 0.33 -3.79
N THR A 438 20.77 1.58 -3.62
CA THR A 438 20.45 2.70 -4.51
C THR A 438 21.04 2.49 -5.90
N VAL A 439 22.32 2.10 -5.97
CA VAL A 439 22.99 1.82 -7.25
C VAL A 439 22.32 0.65 -7.98
N ASN A 440 21.92 -0.41 -7.27
CA ASN A 440 21.23 -1.55 -7.86
C ASN A 440 19.91 -1.18 -8.54
N GLN A 441 19.20 -0.17 -8.03
CA GLN A 441 18.00 0.36 -8.69
C GLN A 441 18.33 1.00 -10.05
N CYS A 442 19.48 1.67 -10.16
CA CYS A 442 19.94 2.26 -11.41
C CYS A 442 20.28 1.20 -12.48
N PHE A 443 20.84 0.05 -12.07
CA PHE A 443 21.20 -1.04 -12.98
C PHE A 443 20.00 -1.67 -13.71
N GLY A 444 18.79 -1.57 -13.16
CA GLY A 444 17.57 -2.05 -13.83
C GLY A 444 17.37 -1.45 -15.23
N LYS A 445 17.82 -0.21 -15.44
CA LYS A 445 17.73 0.50 -16.73
C LYS A 445 18.76 0.02 -17.77
N LEU A 446 19.75 -0.77 -17.37
CA LEU A 446 20.73 -1.42 -18.24
C LEU A 446 20.32 -2.86 -18.64
N SER A 447 19.12 -3.30 -18.26
CA SER A 447 18.60 -4.65 -18.57
C SER A 447 18.63 -5.01 -20.05
N SER A 448 18.55 -4.04 -20.95
CA SER A 448 18.70 -4.24 -22.40
C SER A 448 20.09 -4.73 -22.82
N PHE A 449 21.11 -4.57 -21.98
CA PHE A 449 22.49 -5.02 -22.22
C PHE A 449 23.02 -5.83 -21.01
N PRO A 450 22.66 -7.12 -20.89
CA PRO A 450 22.95 -7.92 -19.68
C PRO A 450 24.43 -7.94 -19.29
N LYS A 451 25.34 -8.18 -20.26
CA LYS A 451 26.78 -8.20 -20.00
C LYS A 451 27.33 -6.85 -19.53
N LEU A 452 26.81 -5.75 -20.06
CA LEU A 452 27.20 -4.41 -19.62
C LEU A 452 26.70 -4.13 -18.22
N ARG A 453 25.47 -4.55 -17.90
CA ARG A 453 24.90 -4.45 -16.55
C ARG A 453 25.78 -5.17 -15.53
N ASP A 454 26.07 -6.44 -15.77
CA ASP A 454 26.83 -7.28 -14.84
C ASP A 454 28.24 -6.72 -14.60
N GLU A 455 28.91 -6.26 -15.65
CA GLU A 455 30.25 -5.68 -15.53
C GLU A 455 30.24 -4.32 -14.84
N THR A 456 29.24 -3.48 -15.11
CA THR A 456 29.08 -2.19 -14.43
C THR A 456 28.76 -2.39 -12.95
N GLU A 457 27.87 -3.33 -12.63
CA GLU A 457 27.51 -3.71 -11.27
C GLU A 457 28.72 -4.19 -10.49
N ARG A 458 29.54 -5.05 -11.10
CA ARG A 458 30.79 -5.52 -10.52
C ARG A 458 31.74 -4.37 -10.19
N ILE A 459 32.01 -3.49 -11.15
CA ILE A 459 32.97 -2.38 -10.98
C ILE A 459 32.51 -1.43 -9.87
N VAL A 460 31.25 -0.97 -9.92
CA VAL A 460 30.75 0.01 -8.96
C VAL A 460 30.64 -0.59 -7.55
N THR A 461 30.21 -1.84 -7.42
CA THR A 461 30.11 -2.50 -6.12
C THR A 461 31.50 -2.73 -5.50
N THR A 462 32.50 -3.07 -6.32
CA THR A 462 33.89 -3.18 -5.86
C THR A 462 34.41 -1.84 -5.36
N GLU A 463 34.20 -0.75 -6.10
CA GLU A 463 34.63 0.60 -5.69
C GLU A 463 33.97 1.01 -4.36
N ILE A 464 32.67 0.77 -4.19
CA ILE A 464 31.96 1.10 -2.93
C ILE A 464 32.59 0.37 -1.73
N ARG A 465 32.92 -0.92 -1.88
CA ARG A 465 33.55 -1.71 -0.81
C ARG A 465 34.97 -1.27 -0.50
N GLU A 466 35.74 -0.85 -1.52
CA GLU A 466 37.07 -0.29 -1.29
C GLU A 466 37.01 1.03 -0.53
N GLN A 467 36.05 1.90 -0.86
CA GLN A 467 35.82 3.17 -0.15
C GLN A 467 35.28 2.96 1.26
N GLU A 468 34.42 1.96 1.48
CA GLU A 468 33.96 1.54 2.81
C GLU A 468 35.15 1.19 3.72
N SER A 469 36.11 0.40 3.22
CA SER A 469 37.30 0.01 3.99
C SER A 469 38.13 1.23 4.39
N LYS A 470 38.42 2.13 3.44
CA LYS A 470 39.18 3.38 3.71
C LYS A 470 38.44 4.29 4.70
N CYS A 471 37.12 4.41 4.56
CA CYS A 471 36.29 5.19 5.48
C CYS A 471 36.31 4.61 6.90
N ARG A 472 36.23 3.27 7.02
CA ARG A 472 36.30 2.58 8.31
C ARG A 472 37.63 2.84 9.01
N GLU A 473 38.76 2.70 8.30
CA GLU A 473 40.08 3.03 8.86
C GLU A 473 40.16 4.48 9.34
N GLN A 474 39.67 5.43 8.55
CA GLN A 474 39.68 6.84 8.91
C GLN A 474 38.82 7.14 10.15
N VAL A 475 37.64 6.54 10.26
CA VAL A 475 36.74 6.73 11.41
C VAL A 475 37.33 6.12 12.68
N LEU A 476 37.98 4.96 12.59
CA LEU A 476 38.69 4.36 13.72
C LEU A 476 39.86 5.24 14.18
N LEU A 477 40.63 5.79 13.23
CA LEU A 477 41.69 6.74 13.55
C LEU A 477 41.17 7.99 14.29
N LEU A 478 40.00 8.51 13.91
CA LEU A 478 39.38 9.64 14.63
C LEU A 478 39.07 9.29 16.09
N ILE A 479 38.63 8.06 16.36
CA ILE A 479 38.38 7.58 17.73
C ILE A 479 39.71 7.43 18.49
N ASP A 480 40.75 6.90 17.85
CA ASP A 480 42.08 6.78 18.44
C ASP A 480 42.68 8.14 18.81
N ILE A 481 42.44 9.18 18.01
CA ILE A 481 42.81 10.56 18.33
C ILE A 481 42.11 11.04 19.61
N GLN A 482 40.82 10.76 19.77
CA GLN A 482 40.08 11.10 21.00
C GLN A 482 40.59 10.32 22.22
N LEU A 483 41.08 9.09 22.03
CA LEU A 483 41.69 8.29 23.10
C LEU A 483 43.12 8.74 23.44
N ALA A 484 43.83 9.38 22.52
CA ALA A 484 45.22 9.79 22.72
C ALA A 484 45.35 10.93 23.73
N TYR A 485 44.43 11.90 23.72
CA TYR A 485 44.50 13.08 24.57
C TYR A 485 43.13 13.59 25.02
N ILE A 486 42.96 13.76 26.34
CA ILE A 486 41.76 14.36 26.93
C ILE A 486 42.05 15.82 27.26
N ASN A 487 41.42 16.74 26.53
CA ASN A 487 41.59 18.17 26.74
C ASN A 487 40.71 18.69 27.89
N THR A 488 41.27 18.75 29.10
CA THR A 488 40.60 19.33 30.29
C THR A 488 40.53 20.87 30.28
N LYS A 489 41.07 21.53 29.25
CA LYS A 489 40.95 22.99 29.04
C LYS A 489 39.84 23.37 28.05
N HIS A 490 39.09 22.39 27.55
CA HIS A 490 37.97 22.66 26.66
C HIS A 490 36.94 23.57 27.33
N GLU A 491 36.34 24.51 26.59
CA GLU A 491 35.42 25.52 27.15
C GLU A 491 34.20 24.88 27.84
N ASP A 492 33.71 23.77 27.27
CA ASP A 492 32.59 23.01 27.85
C ASP A 492 32.99 22.10 29.04
N PHE A 493 34.28 21.96 29.35
CA PHE A 493 34.74 21.13 30.47
C PHE A 493 34.65 21.88 31.79
N ILE A 494 33.57 21.64 32.53
CA ILE A 494 33.34 22.24 33.85
C ILE A 494 34.12 21.43 34.90
N GLY A 495 35.34 21.87 35.21
CA GLY A 495 36.17 21.28 36.28
C GLY A 495 35.61 21.51 37.69
N PHE A 496 36.27 20.93 38.70
CA PHE A 496 35.86 20.95 40.13
C PHE A 496 35.47 22.33 40.69
N THR A 497 36.09 23.42 40.22
CA THR A 497 35.84 24.79 40.70
C THR A 497 34.52 25.39 40.22
N ASN A 498 33.99 24.93 39.09
CA ASN A 498 32.84 25.54 38.43
C ASN A 498 31.57 24.67 38.51
N VAL A 499 31.63 23.43 39.01
CA VAL A 499 30.46 22.54 39.16
C VAL A 499 29.38 23.19 40.04
N GLN A 500 29.78 23.86 41.12
CA GLN A 500 28.88 24.59 42.01
C GLN A 500 28.23 25.80 41.31
N GLN A 501 28.94 26.45 40.38
CA GLN A 501 28.46 27.63 39.63
C GLN A 501 27.60 27.24 38.42
N ALA A 502 27.92 26.14 37.74
CA ALA A 502 27.17 25.63 36.60
C ALA A 502 25.80 25.07 37.01
N TYR A 503 25.71 24.41 38.17
CA TYR A 503 24.42 23.99 38.74
C TYR A 503 23.50 25.18 39.07
N ASN A 504 24.09 26.35 39.37
CA ASN A 504 23.34 27.59 39.60
C ASN A 504 22.91 28.29 38.30
N GLN A 505 23.58 28.05 37.16
CA GLN A 505 23.20 28.61 35.86
C GLN A 505 22.14 27.77 35.13
N SER A 506 22.14 26.44 35.30
CA SER A 506 21.14 25.56 34.66
C SER A 506 19.71 25.82 35.17
N ASN A 507 19.53 26.18 36.45
CA ASN A 507 18.23 26.55 37.01
C ASN A 507 17.71 27.95 36.60
N LYS A 508 18.54 28.80 35.97
CA LYS A 508 18.10 30.11 35.47
C LYS A 508 17.50 30.07 34.06
N LYS A 509 17.56 28.93 33.35
CA LYS A 509 17.08 28.84 31.95
C LYS A 509 15.55 28.72 31.77
N ASN A 510 14.75 28.78 32.84
CA ASN A 510 13.28 28.70 32.76
C ASN A 510 12.54 30.02 33.08
N VAL A 511 13.11 31.19 32.78
CA VAL A 511 12.35 32.45 32.71
C VAL A 511 12.86 33.31 31.54
N PRO A 512 12.07 33.53 30.47
CA PRO A 512 12.40 34.52 29.47
C PRO A 512 11.90 35.89 29.93
N GLY A 513 12.82 36.81 30.22
CA GLY A 513 12.49 38.24 30.29
C GLY A 513 13.30 39.08 31.27
N THR A 514 13.96 40.09 30.72
CA THR A 514 14.49 41.33 31.32
C THR A 514 15.89 41.33 31.96
N THR A 515 16.77 42.04 31.24
CA THR A 515 18.08 42.57 31.64
C THR A 515 17.94 43.72 32.65
N GLY A 516 18.77 43.73 33.69
CA GLY A 516 18.96 44.89 34.56
C GLY A 516 20.09 44.67 35.58
N ASN A 517 21.19 45.40 35.41
CA ASN A 517 22.34 45.46 36.32
C ASN A 517 21.95 45.97 37.72
N GLN A 518 22.45 45.32 38.77
CA GLN A 518 22.92 45.98 40.00
C GLN A 518 23.84 45.02 40.77
N GLY A 519 24.99 45.54 41.20
CA GLY A 519 26.01 44.78 41.91
C GLY A 519 25.84 44.76 43.43
N VAL A 520 26.78 44.00 44.03
CA VAL A 520 27.20 43.96 45.44
C VAL A 520 26.63 42.82 46.31
N ALA A 521 27.60 42.05 46.83
CA ALA A 521 27.61 41.00 47.88
C ALA A 521 27.08 39.59 47.54
N PRO A 522 27.88 38.52 47.78
CA PRO A 522 27.44 37.14 47.61
C PRO A 522 26.59 36.71 48.81
N PRO A 523 25.64 35.78 48.64
CA PRO A 523 25.41 34.86 49.73
C PRO A 523 25.29 33.41 49.26
N SER A 524 25.80 32.55 50.12
CA SER A 524 25.70 31.09 50.24
C SER A 524 24.25 30.54 50.27
N SER A 525 23.26 31.27 49.78
CA SER A 525 21.83 31.05 50.00
C SER A 525 21.14 30.06 49.04
N LEU A 526 21.87 29.34 48.17
CA LEU A 526 21.29 28.62 47.03
C LEU A 526 21.56 27.11 46.97
N ILE A 527 22.24 26.50 47.96
CA ILE A 527 22.34 25.03 47.99
C ILE A 527 21.00 24.47 48.50
N VAL A 528 20.20 23.95 47.58
CA VAL A 528 18.95 23.23 47.90
C VAL A 528 19.31 21.87 48.47
N ILE A 529 18.96 21.65 49.73
CA ILE A 529 19.16 20.39 50.46
C ILE A 529 18.05 19.39 50.12
N ARG A 530 16.80 19.86 49.98
CA ARG A 530 15.65 19.02 49.69
C ARG A 530 14.48 19.81 49.11
N LYS A 531 13.71 19.16 48.24
CA LYS A 531 12.37 19.61 47.82
C LYS A 531 11.33 18.53 48.12
N GLY A 532 10.09 18.92 48.34
CA GLY A 532 8.98 17.96 48.49
C GLY A 532 7.72 18.57 49.10
N TRP A 533 6.63 17.82 49.03
CA TRP A 533 5.35 18.23 49.61
C TRP A 533 5.35 18.07 51.14
N LEU A 534 4.86 19.08 51.85
CA LEU A 534 4.53 19.01 53.27
C LEU A 534 3.20 19.72 53.53
N THR A 535 2.44 19.22 54.49
CA THR A 535 1.18 19.85 54.92
C THR A 535 1.41 20.73 56.14
N ILE A 536 1.02 22.00 56.10
CA ILE A 536 1.03 22.86 57.30
C ILE A 536 -0.29 22.65 58.05
N THR A 537 -0.25 22.19 59.31
CA THR A 537 -1.45 21.79 60.08
C THR A 537 -2.02 22.90 60.97
N ASN A 538 -1.20 23.81 61.49
CA ASN A 538 -1.63 24.79 62.49
C ASN A 538 -2.16 26.12 61.94
N ILE A 539 -2.44 26.23 60.63
CA ILE A 539 -3.06 27.41 60.02
C ILE A 539 -4.57 27.39 60.35
N GLY A 540 -5.03 28.38 61.11
CA GLY A 540 -6.36 28.44 61.73
C GLY A 540 -7.52 28.33 60.74
N ILE A 541 -8.65 27.79 61.23
CA ILE A 541 -9.86 27.44 60.48
C ILE A 541 -10.43 28.62 59.65
N MET A 542 -10.28 29.86 60.09
CA MET A 542 -10.72 31.06 59.35
C MET A 542 -9.89 31.40 58.10
N LYS A 543 -8.72 30.77 57.88
CA LYS A 543 -7.85 31.00 56.71
C LYS A 543 -7.59 29.75 55.85
N GLY A 544 -8.43 28.72 55.98
CA GLY A 544 -8.53 27.66 54.96
C GLY A 544 -7.94 26.29 55.31
N GLY A 545 -7.82 25.94 56.60
CA GLY A 545 -7.49 24.59 57.08
C GLY A 545 -6.06 24.13 56.81
N ALA A 546 -5.78 22.86 57.12
CA ALA A 546 -4.50 22.23 56.81
C ALA A 546 -4.30 22.19 55.29
N ARG A 547 -3.21 22.78 54.79
CA ARG A 547 -2.93 22.89 53.36
C ARG A 547 -1.56 22.35 53.03
N GLU A 548 -1.50 21.64 51.91
CA GLU A 548 -0.26 21.11 51.35
C GLU A 548 0.42 22.16 50.49
N TYR A 549 1.74 22.29 50.66
CA TYR A 549 2.58 23.20 49.90
C TYR A 549 3.84 22.47 49.44
N TRP A 550 4.44 22.97 48.38
CA TRP A 550 5.73 22.49 47.90
C TRP A 550 6.86 23.20 48.65
N PHE A 551 7.62 22.47 49.46
CA PHE A 551 8.70 23.01 50.27
C PHE A 551 10.05 22.84 49.58
N ILE A 552 10.90 23.86 49.74
CA ILE A 552 12.31 23.87 49.34
C ILE A 552 13.13 24.24 50.57
N LEU A 553 13.91 23.27 51.06
CA LEU A 553 14.88 23.46 52.12
C LEU A 553 16.24 23.74 51.49
N SER A 554 16.84 24.86 51.87
CA SER A 554 18.23 25.22 51.56
C SER A 554 19.08 25.21 52.83
N ALA A 555 20.39 25.45 52.70
CA ALA A 555 21.28 25.57 53.86
C ALA A 555 20.92 26.73 54.81
N GLU A 556 20.24 27.77 54.32
CA GLU A 556 19.96 28.99 55.08
C GLU A 556 18.46 29.28 55.28
N THR A 557 17.59 28.74 54.40
CA THR A 557 16.14 29.04 54.43
C THR A 557 15.27 27.81 54.15
N LEU A 558 14.09 27.78 54.77
CA LEU A 558 12.96 26.91 54.42
C LEU A 558 11.90 27.74 53.71
N SER A 559 11.71 27.49 52.42
CA SER A 559 10.75 28.19 51.58
C SER A 559 9.60 27.29 51.18
N TRP A 560 8.40 27.83 50.95
CA TRP A 560 7.31 27.03 50.35
C TRP A 560 6.49 27.79 49.31
N PHE A 561 5.96 27.04 48.36
CA PHE A 561 5.29 27.47 47.16
C PHE A 561 3.89 26.85 47.09
N LYS A 562 3.01 27.47 46.30
CA LYS A 562 1.66 26.92 46.07
C LYS A 562 1.69 25.51 45.48
N ASP A 563 2.62 25.27 44.56
CA ASP A 563 2.77 24.06 43.76
C ASP A 563 4.25 23.84 43.39
N ASP A 564 4.53 22.69 42.77
CA ASP A 564 5.85 22.26 42.31
C ASP A 564 6.35 22.99 41.04
N GLU A 565 5.51 23.86 40.44
CA GLU A 565 5.94 24.78 39.38
C GLU A 565 6.82 25.92 39.90
N GLU A 566 6.89 26.12 41.24
CA GLU A 566 7.76 27.08 41.92
C GLU A 566 7.56 28.56 41.49
N LYS A 567 6.42 28.87 40.85
CA LYS A 567 6.09 30.21 40.33
C LYS A 567 5.64 31.18 41.42
N GLU A 568 4.86 30.69 42.40
CA GLU A 568 4.28 31.52 43.46
C GLU A 568 4.84 31.16 44.83
N LYS A 569 5.88 31.90 45.27
CA LYS A 569 6.48 31.74 46.59
C LYS A 569 5.57 32.29 47.67
N LYS A 570 5.06 31.43 48.56
CA LYS A 570 4.15 31.82 49.64
C LYS A 570 4.87 32.39 50.84
N TYR A 571 6.03 31.84 51.18
CA TYR A 571 6.85 32.33 52.29
C TYR A 571 8.30 31.85 52.18
N MET A 572 9.18 32.55 52.89
CA MET A 572 10.58 32.19 53.09
C MET A 572 10.90 32.37 54.57
N LEU A 573 11.29 31.28 55.23
CA LEU A 573 11.64 31.23 56.64
C LEU A 573 13.16 31.06 56.79
N PRO A 574 13.90 32.03 57.35
CA PRO A 574 15.30 31.84 57.73
C PRO A 574 15.45 30.73 58.76
N LEU A 575 16.49 29.89 58.63
CA LEU A 575 16.72 28.75 59.53
C LEU A 575 17.40 29.15 60.85
N ASP A 576 17.87 30.40 60.97
CA ASP A 576 18.53 30.91 62.15
C ASP A 576 17.65 30.78 63.40
N ASN A 577 18.24 30.27 64.48
CA ASN A 577 17.58 30.09 65.78
C ASN A 577 16.32 29.20 65.74
N LEU A 578 16.18 28.34 64.72
CA LEU A 578 15.11 27.34 64.68
C LEU A 578 15.55 26.02 65.32
N LYS A 579 14.64 25.40 66.07
CA LYS A 579 14.76 24.04 66.55
C LYS A 579 13.56 23.21 66.15
N LEU A 580 13.80 21.90 66.07
CA LEU A 580 12.79 20.90 65.78
C LEU A 580 12.29 20.28 67.08
N ARG A 581 10.97 20.08 67.19
CA ARG A 581 10.33 19.30 68.26
C ARG A 581 9.38 18.29 67.66
N ASP A 582 9.31 17.13 68.29
CA ASP A 582 8.33 16.11 67.94
C ASP A 582 6.96 16.46 68.52
N VAL A 583 5.93 16.34 67.68
CA VAL A 583 4.55 16.56 68.09
C VAL A 583 3.91 15.20 68.31
N GLU A 584 3.35 14.97 69.49
CA GLU A 584 2.67 13.71 69.80
C GLU A 584 1.48 13.49 68.85
N LYS A 585 1.37 12.26 68.33
CA LYS A 585 0.32 11.87 67.41
C LYS A 585 -1.02 11.86 68.14
N GLY A 586 -1.90 12.82 67.84
CA GLY A 586 -3.27 12.84 68.35
C GLY A 586 -4.04 11.57 67.94
N PHE A 587 -4.91 11.06 68.82
CA PHE A 587 -5.58 9.75 68.75
C PHE A 587 -6.38 9.47 67.45
N MET A 588 -6.64 10.49 66.62
CA MET A 588 -7.34 10.38 65.32
C MET A 588 -6.54 10.89 64.10
N SER A 589 -5.26 11.27 64.24
CA SER A 589 -4.45 11.76 63.11
C SER A 589 -3.74 10.62 62.36
N SER A 590 -3.97 10.49 61.06
CA SER A 590 -3.24 9.54 60.18
C SER A 590 -1.87 10.06 59.73
N LYS A 591 -1.60 11.36 59.86
CA LYS A 591 -0.34 11.99 59.41
C LYS A 591 0.71 12.08 60.53
N PHE A 592 1.97 12.01 60.14
CA PHE A 592 3.13 12.12 61.02
C PHE A 592 3.59 13.58 61.07
N VAL A 593 3.68 14.17 62.27
CA VAL A 593 3.85 15.62 62.44
C VAL A 593 5.13 15.94 63.20
N PHE A 594 5.84 16.98 62.76
CA PHE A 594 6.91 17.62 63.52
C PHE A 594 6.70 19.13 63.53
N ALA A 595 7.20 19.82 64.55
CA ALA A 595 7.10 21.26 64.67
C ALA A 595 8.47 21.92 64.59
N ILE A 596 8.52 23.06 63.93
CA ILE A 596 9.68 23.96 63.95
C ILE A 596 9.31 25.19 64.75
N PHE A 597 10.15 25.57 65.72
CA PHE A 597 9.92 26.74 66.58
C PHE A 597 11.21 27.56 66.72
N ASN A 598 11.07 28.85 67.01
CA ASN A 598 12.21 29.73 67.23
C ASN A 598 12.64 29.71 68.72
N THR A 599 13.93 29.55 68.99
CA THR A 599 14.45 29.49 70.37
C THR A 599 14.37 30.80 71.14
N GLU A 600 14.24 31.93 70.44
CA GLU A 600 14.07 33.26 71.03
C GLU A 600 12.59 33.63 71.25
N LEU A 601 11.66 32.66 71.18
CA LEU A 601 10.21 32.86 71.35
C LEU A 601 9.57 33.84 70.33
N ARG A 602 10.26 34.12 69.22
CA ARG A 602 9.72 34.90 68.09
C ARG A 602 8.72 34.06 67.29
N ASN A 603 7.77 34.72 66.63
CA ASN A 603 6.86 34.04 65.71
C ASN A 603 7.63 33.51 64.50
N VAL A 604 7.40 32.26 64.15
CA VAL A 604 8.04 31.55 63.03
C VAL A 604 7.30 31.85 61.73
N TYR A 605 5.98 31.89 61.77
CA TYR A 605 5.16 32.19 60.61
C TYR A 605 3.93 33.01 61.02
N LYS A 606 3.87 34.25 60.55
CA LYS A 606 2.80 35.21 60.92
C LYS A 606 2.68 35.35 62.44
N ASP A 607 1.53 35.00 63.01
CA ASP A 607 1.26 35.08 64.45
C ASP A 607 1.56 33.76 65.19
N TYR A 608 2.06 32.74 64.48
CA TYR A 608 2.32 31.41 65.03
C TYR A 608 3.75 31.29 65.56
N LYS A 609 3.87 30.91 66.84
CA LYS A 609 5.14 30.66 67.54
C LYS A 609 5.85 29.38 67.12
N CYS A 610 5.11 28.43 66.56
CA CYS A 610 5.64 27.21 65.94
C CYS A 610 4.97 26.99 64.59
N LEU A 611 5.63 26.25 63.70
CA LEU A 611 5.10 25.80 62.42
C LEU A 611 5.03 24.27 62.45
N GLU A 612 3.82 23.73 62.43
CA GLU A 612 3.60 22.28 62.40
C GLU A 612 3.52 21.78 60.96
N LEU A 613 4.36 20.80 60.64
CA LEU A 613 4.53 20.21 59.33
C LEU A 613 4.23 18.71 59.40
N ALA A 614 3.35 18.27 58.50
CA ALA A 614 2.85 16.90 58.46
C ALA A 614 3.26 16.19 57.16
N CYS A 615 3.70 14.94 57.31
CA CYS A 615 4.09 14.00 56.26
C CYS A 615 3.10 12.82 56.20
N ASN A 616 3.10 12.11 55.06
CA ASN A 616 2.18 10.99 54.84
C ASN A 616 2.76 9.65 55.35
N SER A 617 4.07 9.57 55.57
CA SER A 617 4.75 8.38 56.11
C SER A 617 5.82 8.71 57.16
N GLN A 618 6.16 7.72 57.99
CA GLN A 618 7.26 7.82 58.96
C GLN A 618 8.61 7.99 58.27
N GLU A 619 8.83 7.30 57.14
CA GLU A 619 10.06 7.41 56.36
C GLU A 619 10.24 8.82 55.78
N GLU A 620 9.16 9.46 55.29
CA GLU A 620 9.21 10.86 54.86
C GLU A 620 9.55 11.80 56.00
N LEU A 621 8.93 11.61 57.17
CA LEU A 621 9.20 12.41 58.37
C LEU A 621 10.67 12.31 58.78
N ASP A 622 11.23 11.11 58.90
CA ASP A 622 12.62 10.89 59.31
C ASP A 622 13.59 11.46 58.27
N SER A 623 13.26 11.32 57.00
CA SER A 623 14.03 11.85 55.88
C SER A 623 14.02 13.40 55.86
N TRP A 624 12.89 14.04 56.18
CA TRP A 624 12.77 15.50 56.34
C TRP A 624 13.53 16.00 57.57
N LYS A 625 13.43 15.30 58.72
CA LYS A 625 14.23 15.60 59.92
C LYS A 625 15.73 15.52 59.65
N ALA A 626 16.19 14.46 58.96
CA ALA A 626 17.59 14.32 58.57
C ALA A 626 18.08 15.46 57.65
N SER A 627 17.18 15.95 56.79
CA SER A 627 17.47 17.08 55.88
C SER A 627 17.57 18.40 56.66
N LEU A 628 16.67 18.63 57.63
CA LEU A 628 16.70 19.80 58.52
C LEU A 628 17.92 19.79 59.45
N LEU A 629 18.31 18.61 59.96
CA LEU A 629 19.56 18.43 60.72
C LEU A 629 20.78 18.82 59.90
N ARG A 630 20.82 18.42 58.62
CA ARG A 630 21.89 18.80 57.69
C ARG A 630 21.91 20.31 57.42
N ALA A 631 20.75 20.97 57.51
CA ALA A 631 20.59 22.40 57.38
C ALA A 631 20.85 23.18 58.69
N GLY A 632 21.30 22.51 59.77
CA GLY A 632 21.61 23.15 61.05
C GLY A 632 20.42 23.33 62.01
N VAL A 633 19.24 22.79 61.70
CA VAL A 633 18.07 22.81 62.59
C VAL A 633 18.06 21.55 63.44
N TYR A 634 18.50 21.69 64.70
CA TYR A 634 18.65 20.57 65.62
C TYR A 634 17.37 20.27 66.43
N PRO A 635 17.19 19.02 66.90
CA PRO A 635 16.09 18.67 67.78
C PRO A 635 16.32 19.32 69.14
N GLU A 636 15.25 19.65 69.85
CA GLU A 636 15.35 20.06 71.24
C GLU A 636 15.95 18.93 72.10
N ARG A 637 17.02 19.21 72.84
CA ARG A 637 17.62 18.24 73.76
C ARG A 637 16.70 18.05 74.96
N VAL A 638 16.19 16.84 75.14
CA VAL A 638 15.54 16.42 76.39
C VAL A 638 16.63 16.33 77.46
N ALA A 639 16.50 17.11 78.54
CA ALA A 639 17.41 17.02 79.68
C ALA A 639 16.93 15.93 80.63
N GLU A 640 17.56 14.74 80.62
CA GLU A 640 17.44 13.77 81.71
C GLU A 640 18.79 13.13 82.08
N ALA A 641 19.11 13.30 83.36
CA ALA A 641 19.92 12.51 84.29
C ALA A 641 21.35 12.05 83.95
N SER A 642 22.24 12.39 84.89
CA SER A 642 23.64 11.95 85.07
C SER A 642 23.88 10.44 84.88
N PRO A 643 25.02 10.03 84.29
CA PRO A 643 25.33 8.61 84.09
C PRO A 643 25.98 7.98 85.34
N SER A 644 25.36 6.93 85.86
CA SER A 644 26.01 5.96 86.75
C SER A 644 25.98 4.57 86.09
N ASP A 645 26.97 4.27 85.24
CA ASP A 645 27.66 2.96 85.15
C ASP A 645 28.54 2.88 83.88
N PRO A 646 29.87 2.67 83.98
CA PRO A 646 30.72 2.51 82.81
C PRO A 646 30.91 1.03 82.50
N LYS A 647 29.91 0.36 81.89
CA LYS A 647 30.08 -0.98 81.28
C LYS A 647 28.86 -1.40 80.46
N ARG A 648 28.74 -0.87 79.23
CA ARG A 648 28.12 -1.53 78.04
C ARG A 648 27.92 -0.52 76.90
N GLN A 649 28.87 -0.42 75.97
CA GLN A 649 28.56 -0.11 74.57
C GLN A 649 29.77 -0.39 73.64
N ILE A 650 30.05 -1.68 73.46
CA ILE A 650 30.60 -2.21 72.20
C ILE A 650 29.75 -3.43 71.89
N SER A 651 28.71 -3.25 71.05
CA SER A 651 28.05 -4.31 70.26
C SER A 651 26.75 -3.79 69.68
N LEU A 652 26.85 -3.06 68.57
CA LEU A 652 25.77 -2.93 67.58
C LEU A 652 26.37 -2.51 66.24
N PHE A 653 27.32 -3.32 65.78
CA PHE A 653 27.80 -3.37 64.40
C PHE A 653 28.18 -4.83 64.15
N CYS A 654 27.20 -5.63 63.69
CA CYS A 654 27.36 -6.85 62.88
C CYS A 654 26.11 -7.72 62.98
N SER A 655 25.13 -7.49 62.10
CA SER A 655 24.20 -8.54 61.65
C SER A 655 23.32 -7.98 60.53
N GLY A 656 23.53 -8.44 59.29
CA GLY A 656 22.59 -8.14 58.21
C GLY A 656 23.09 -8.23 56.77
N LEU A 657 23.89 -9.24 56.40
CA LEU A 657 24.06 -9.62 54.99
C LEU A 657 24.16 -11.15 54.86
N HIS A 658 23.07 -11.78 54.43
CA HIS A 658 23.04 -13.14 53.88
C HIS A 658 22.93 -13.04 52.35
N TYR A 659 23.83 -13.71 51.65
CA TYR A 659 23.82 -13.93 50.18
C TYR A 659 23.35 -15.36 49.89
N PRO A 660 22.61 -15.63 48.79
CA PRO A 660 22.51 -16.96 48.21
C PRO A 660 23.60 -17.19 47.16
N SER A 661 24.24 -18.36 47.23
CA SER A 661 25.29 -18.89 46.36
C SER A 661 24.76 -19.46 45.04
N ALA A 662 25.50 -19.24 43.94
CA ALA A 662 25.31 -19.87 42.62
C ALA A 662 26.13 -21.17 42.49
N PRO A 663 25.70 -22.15 41.67
CA PRO A 663 26.44 -23.40 41.50
C PRO A 663 27.46 -23.35 40.35
N SER A 664 28.55 -24.08 40.57
CA SER A 664 29.69 -24.31 39.70
C SER A 664 29.38 -25.20 38.49
N SER A 665 29.80 -24.80 37.30
CA SER A 665 29.88 -25.63 36.09
C SER A 665 31.29 -26.20 35.92
N SER A 666 31.38 -27.52 35.89
CA SER A 666 32.56 -28.34 35.62
C SER A 666 32.96 -28.36 34.14
N CYS A 667 34.27 -28.42 33.90
CA CYS A 667 34.89 -28.74 32.60
C CYS A 667 34.46 -30.11 32.07
N SER A 668 34.18 -30.17 30.77
CA SER A 668 34.49 -31.26 29.83
C SER A 668 34.46 -30.66 28.43
#